data_AF-A0A929FAL7-F1
#
_entry.id   AF-A0A929FAL7-F1
#
_cell.length_a   1.000
_cell.length_b   1.000
_cell.length_c   1.000
_cell.angle_alpha   90.00
_cell.angle_beta   90.00
_cell.angle_gamma   90.00
#
_symmetry.space_group_name_H-M   'P 1'
#
loop_
_entity.id
_entity.type
_entity.pdbx_description
1 polymer ?
#
loop_
_entity_poly.entity_id
_entity_poly.type
_entity_poly.pdbx_seq_one_letter_code
_entity_poly.pdbx_strand_id
1 'polypeptide(L)'
;MNWYRRTLGLCLSFNLLTATPLVLAQPVLAQLPNLDNQPTLVREGYALFEKGWIDPALEKFLQAVQQYPDSGLAQLGLARSYLKLGQDANAFEAFRRLTVLEPTNVEALKTLGLLGTYRPEWRNVGIEALTTLLEQPGYVQDGEVRAQRALLLFYQGRLTEAVADYDIALAQTPSLETQIGAAQVFAYGGRSAQSVELFERYVSTGQTLKIYEAQAYSFALRQQGRADTAITVLEPLLDVNGDVTEQAQLKAELATSYAANGEYERGLALLDTIQGQSLMVARALRSMSFYTDAPAVRTRAIGAYREILSSSSLTVGTAREAADALSVYASSRSTTLATYQQLAAQYPDDISLYVQASVWERQLAQISAQELRQRLLAITLPQNPTQLRYIASGLAQLDPPDVELLPFYQEVLAATSAEPFLHYRLGQIYLQQNKLELAQEQLRLYAGDDPAVLLFQAEQARRQDDLDTSIAIYQQLINSPSSSNEVVTGALQGLAGIYQGQGRYADALSLYEEIIALNPGNDAKILGQTSLAYQGKFISVETAESVLEQWLAAHSANENPPELYSLVGALPADPARSAIYESLLVTNPSSLLIRQRQIQVLAMSDPDAANEAAAQLVAANPEAPEVYLLQGQIAQDTGKLSTASRAYETLLERNPEQFDAIVGLAGVRFQQLRYQEAHRLYDQAIAIAPDDINLRQTSISLTVAQDRPLQALEEINALQSRVPSSIGLQRQELLIKEGLLLHRGFQPVWERY
;
A
#
# COMPACT_ATOMS: atom_id res chain seq x y z
N MET A 1 3.65 -4.99 0.38
CA MET A 1 3.11 -6.10 -0.44
C MET A 1 2.41 -7.21 0.38
N ASN A 2 2.66 -7.34 1.69
CA ASN A 2 2.05 -8.39 2.55
C ASN A 2 0.55 -8.24 2.91
N TRP A 3 -0.07 -7.05 2.83
CA TRP A 3 -1.53 -6.96 3.03
C TRP A 3 -2.32 -7.41 1.81
N TYR A 4 -1.81 -7.18 0.59
CA TYR A 4 -2.32 -7.81 -0.65
C TYR A 4 -2.33 -9.35 -0.53
N ARG A 5 -1.40 -9.92 0.24
CA ARG A 5 -1.38 -11.35 0.59
C ARG A 5 -2.51 -11.73 1.57
N ARG A 6 -2.85 -10.90 2.55
CA ARG A 6 -3.98 -11.13 3.49
C ARG A 6 -5.36 -10.81 2.91
N THR A 7 -5.49 -9.82 2.02
CA THR A 7 -6.77 -9.45 1.38
C THR A 7 -7.08 -10.23 0.12
N LEU A 8 -6.11 -10.80 -0.59
CA LEU A 8 -6.42 -11.96 -1.44
C LEU A 8 -6.74 -13.21 -0.61
N GLY A 9 -6.46 -13.19 0.71
CA GLY A 9 -7.13 -14.05 1.67
C GLY A 9 -8.64 -13.79 1.76
N LEU A 10 -9.19 -12.69 1.23
CA LEU A 10 -10.63 -12.54 1.01
C LEU A 10 -11.10 -13.25 -0.27
N CYS A 11 -10.22 -13.60 -1.21
CA CYS A 11 -10.55 -14.59 -2.24
C CYS A 11 -10.81 -15.99 -1.63
N LEU A 12 -10.43 -16.23 -0.36
CA LEU A 12 -10.83 -17.45 0.37
C LEU A 12 -12.32 -17.50 0.73
N SER A 13 -13.09 -16.45 0.44
CA SER A 13 -14.53 -16.45 0.60
C SER A 13 -15.32 -16.54 -0.71
N PHE A 14 -14.66 -16.75 -1.87
CA PHE A 14 -15.43 -17.09 -3.09
C PHE A 14 -16.13 -18.45 -3.02
N ASN A 15 -15.83 -19.29 -2.00
CA ASN A 15 -16.62 -20.49 -1.70
C ASN A 15 -17.86 -20.22 -0.83
N LEU A 16 -18.02 -19.03 -0.22
CA LEU A 16 -19.28 -18.65 0.42
C LEU A 16 -20.38 -18.32 -0.61
N LEU A 17 -20.00 -18.02 -1.85
CA LEU A 17 -20.91 -17.74 -2.95
C LEU A 17 -21.57 -18.98 -3.56
N THR A 18 -21.01 -20.17 -3.30
CA THR A 18 -21.56 -21.47 -3.70
C THR A 18 -22.16 -22.24 -2.53
N ALA A 19 -22.10 -21.69 -1.32
CA ALA A 19 -22.71 -22.30 -0.14
C ALA A 19 -24.24 -22.27 -0.28
N THR A 20 -24.87 -23.30 0.27
CA THR A 20 -26.31 -23.25 0.56
C THR A 20 -26.61 -21.95 1.32
N PRO A 21 -27.66 -21.20 0.93
CA PRO A 21 -27.99 -19.95 1.61
C PRO A 21 -28.08 -20.20 3.12
N LEU A 22 -27.54 -19.27 3.92
CA LEU A 22 -27.72 -19.30 5.38
C LEU A 22 -29.21 -19.52 5.65
N VAL A 23 -29.50 -20.53 6.49
CA VAL A 23 -30.84 -21.10 6.77
C VAL A 23 -31.92 -20.04 6.61
N LEU A 24 -32.77 -20.19 5.60
CA LEU A 24 -33.74 -19.16 5.26
C LEU A 24 -34.99 -19.29 6.11
N ALA A 25 -35.33 -18.22 6.82
CA ALA A 25 -36.70 -17.95 7.21
C ALA A 25 -37.59 -18.00 5.94
N GLN A 26 -38.70 -18.73 6.00
CA GLN A 26 -39.71 -18.63 4.93
C GLN A 26 -40.27 -17.20 4.91
N PRO A 27 -40.59 -16.64 3.73
CA PRO A 27 -41.25 -15.35 3.65
C PRO A 27 -42.53 -15.38 4.47
N VAL A 28 -42.56 -14.61 5.55
CA VAL A 28 -43.75 -14.45 6.38
C VAL A 28 -44.70 -13.54 5.61
N LEU A 29 -45.69 -14.14 4.99
CA LEU A 29 -46.75 -13.40 4.32
C LEU A 29 -47.50 -12.57 5.36
N ALA A 30 -47.72 -11.29 5.06
CA ALA A 30 -48.49 -10.44 5.95
C ALA A 30 -49.94 -10.94 6.06
N GLN A 31 -50.68 -10.44 7.06
CA GLN A 31 -52.11 -10.68 7.14
C GLN A 31 -52.81 -10.33 5.82
N LEU A 32 -53.93 -10.97 5.57
CA LEU A 32 -54.66 -10.75 4.35
C LEU A 32 -55.12 -9.29 4.26
N PRO A 33 -54.95 -8.68 3.08
CA PRO A 33 -55.28 -7.27 2.90
C PRO A 33 -56.79 -7.04 3.05
N ASN A 34 -57.20 -5.81 3.34
CA ASN A 34 -58.62 -5.46 3.29
C ASN A 34 -59.13 -5.57 1.84
N LEU A 35 -60.13 -6.42 1.62
CA LEU A 35 -60.73 -6.71 0.32
C LEU A 35 -61.99 -5.90 0.03
N ASP A 36 -62.38 -5.01 0.94
CA ASP A 36 -63.52 -4.12 0.77
C ASP A 36 -63.32 -3.25 -0.49
N ASN A 37 -64.36 -3.17 -1.31
CA ASN A 37 -64.38 -2.45 -2.59
C ASN A 37 -63.40 -2.95 -3.67
N GLN A 38 -62.83 -4.14 -3.53
CA GLN A 38 -61.97 -4.73 -4.56
C GLN A 38 -62.76 -5.44 -5.68
N PRO A 39 -62.21 -5.51 -6.91
CA PRO A 39 -62.83 -6.24 -8.01
C PRO A 39 -63.14 -7.69 -7.63
N THR A 40 -64.24 -8.23 -8.15
CA THR A 40 -64.71 -9.59 -7.80
C THR A 40 -63.64 -10.66 -8.04
N LEU A 41 -62.86 -10.55 -9.13
CA LEU A 41 -61.76 -11.48 -9.41
C LEU A 41 -60.68 -11.47 -8.31
N VAL A 42 -60.35 -10.30 -7.76
CA VAL A 42 -59.37 -10.17 -6.66
C VAL A 42 -59.91 -10.80 -5.39
N ARG A 43 -61.19 -10.54 -5.05
CA ARG A 43 -61.85 -11.12 -3.88
C ARG A 43 -61.97 -12.64 -3.98
N GLU A 44 -62.35 -13.17 -5.15
CA GLU A 44 -62.39 -14.61 -5.41
C GLU A 44 -61.00 -15.25 -5.29
N GLY A 45 -59.96 -14.62 -5.85
CA GLY A 45 -58.58 -15.09 -5.75
C GLY A 45 -58.13 -15.23 -4.30
N TYR A 46 -58.34 -14.20 -3.47
CA TYR A 46 -57.97 -14.25 -2.05
C TYR A 46 -58.83 -15.25 -1.25
N ALA A 47 -60.12 -15.41 -1.56
CA ALA A 47 -60.97 -16.40 -0.91
C ALA A 47 -60.54 -17.85 -1.23
N LEU A 48 -60.02 -18.12 -2.43
CA LEU A 48 -59.43 -19.41 -2.80
C LEU A 48 -58.06 -19.59 -2.12
N PHE A 49 -57.26 -18.53 -2.06
CA PHE A 49 -55.96 -18.53 -1.41
C PHE A 49 -56.07 -18.87 0.09
N GLU A 50 -57.05 -18.28 0.80
CA GLU A 50 -57.35 -18.59 2.20
C GLU A 50 -57.70 -20.07 2.43
N LYS A 51 -58.41 -20.69 1.50
CA LYS A 51 -58.78 -22.10 1.56
C LYS A 51 -57.60 -23.04 1.28
N GLY A 52 -56.43 -22.49 0.96
CA GLY A 52 -55.24 -23.25 0.55
C GLY A 52 -55.31 -23.78 -0.88
N TRP A 53 -56.29 -23.34 -1.67
CA TRP A 53 -56.45 -23.77 -3.07
C TRP A 53 -55.61 -22.85 -3.96
N ILE A 54 -54.29 -23.06 -3.94
CA ILE A 54 -53.34 -22.10 -4.52
C ILE A 54 -53.39 -22.09 -6.06
N ASP A 55 -53.52 -23.24 -6.74
CA ASP A 55 -53.62 -23.25 -8.21
C ASP A 55 -54.89 -22.52 -8.72
N PRO A 56 -56.10 -22.78 -8.18
CA PRO A 56 -57.28 -21.98 -8.54
C PRO A 56 -57.15 -20.49 -8.19
N ALA A 57 -56.50 -20.17 -7.06
CA ALA A 57 -56.24 -18.77 -6.69
C ALA A 57 -55.30 -18.10 -7.70
N LEU A 58 -54.25 -18.80 -8.13
CA LEU A 58 -53.30 -18.32 -9.14
C LEU A 58 -54.00 -18.00 -10.46
N GLU A 59 -54.87 -18.88 -10.96
CA GLU A 59 -55.66 -18.62 -12.17
C GLU A 59 -56.52 -17.37 -12.05
N LYS A 60 -57.17 -17.18 -10.90
CA LYS A 60 -57.98 -15.99 -10.62
C LYS A 60 -57.16 -14.71 -10.55
N PHE A 61 -55.98 -14.75 -9.93
CA PHE A 61 -55.09 -13.60 -9.89
C PHE A 61 -54.46 -13.28 -11.26
N LEU A 62 -54.17 -14.28 -12.09
CA LEU A 62 -53.74 -14.06 -13.48
C LEU A 62 -54.82 -13.33 -14.28
N GLN A 63 -56.08 -13.76 -14.17
CA GLN A 63 -57.22 -13.06 -14.79
C GLN A 63 -57.37 -11.63 -14.22
N ALA A 64 -57.21 -11.47 -12.91
CA ALA A 64 -57.31 -10.17 -12.25
C ALA A 64 -56.23 -9.20 -12.72
N VAL A 65 -54.96 -9.62 -12.81
CA VAL A 65 -53.86 -8.77 -13.30
C VAL A 65 -54.00 -8.47 -14.79
N GLN A 66 -54.56 -9.39 -15.59
CA GLN A 66 -54.83 -9.12 -17.00
C GLN A 66 -55.92 -8.05 -17.20
N GLN A 67 -56.96 -8.06 -16.36
CA GLN A 67 -58.07 -7.11 -16.44
C GLN A 67 -57.78 -5.80 -15.70
N TYR A 68 -56.98 -5.84 -14.64
CA TYR A 68 -56.65 -4.73 -13.76
C TYR A 68 -55.13 -4.66 -13.54
N PRO A 69 -54.34 -4.27 -14.57
CA PRO A 69 -52.87 -4.30 -14.50
C PRO A 69 -52.28 -3.37 -13.44
N ASP A 70 -53.00 -2.32 -13.05
CA ASP A 70 -52.58 -1.35 -12.02
C ASP A 70 -53.05 -1.74 -10.61
N SER A 71 -53.68 -2.91 -10.42
CA SER A 71 -54.15 -3.36 -9.11
C SER A 71 -53.02 -3.98 -8.30
N GLY A 72 -52.48 -3.22 -7.33
CA GLY A 72 -51.46 -3.70 -6.41
C GLY A 72 -51.90 -4.94 -5.62
N LEU A 73 -53.17 -5.03 -5.21
CA LEU A 73 -53.71 -6.23 -4.53
C LEU A 73 -53.83 -7.45 -5.44
N ALA A 74 -54.20 -7.28 -6.72
CA ALA A 74 -54.17 -8.39 -7.67
C ALA A 74 -52.74 -8.89 -7.88
N GLN A 75 -51.80 -7.96 -8.03
CA GLN A 75 -50.38 -8.24 -8.22
C GLN A 75 -49.75 -8.90 -6.97
N LEU A 76 -50.12 -8.48 -5.76
CA LEU A 76 -49.70 -9.09 -4.51
C LEU A 76 -50.25 -10.51 -4.36
N GLY A 77 -51.54 -10.72 -4.65
CA GLY A 77 -52.15 -12.05 -4.65
C GLY A 77 -51.45 -13.01 -5.62
N LEU A 78 -51.14 -12.53 -6.83
CA LEU A 78 -50.37 -13.27 -7.83
C LEU A 78 -48.98 -13.66 -7.29
N ALA A 79 -48.25 -12.70 -6.73
CA ALA A 79 -46.91 -12.92 -6.18
C ALA A 79 -46.91 -13.94 -5.03
N ARG A 80 -47.87 -13.81 -4.09
CA ARG A 80 -48.05 -14.76 -2.98
C ARG A 80 -48.38 -16.17 -3.46
N SER A 81 -49.23 -16.31 -4.49
CA SER A 81 -49.56 -17.61 -5.08
C SER A 81 -48.34 -18.28 -5.72
N TYR A 82 -47.55 -17.53 -6.50
CA TYR A 82 -46.30 -18.07 -7.06
C TYR A 82 -45.33 -18.52 -5.97
N LEU A 83 -45.19 -17.73 -4.91
CA LEU A 83 -44.29 -18.05 -3.80
C LEU A 83 -44.74 -19.33 -3.06
N LYS A 84 -46.04 -19.49 -2.80
CA LYS A 84 -46.59 -20.70 -2.16
C LYS A 84 -46.45 -21.96 -3.02
N LEU A 85 -46.40 -21.82 -4.34
CA LEU A 85 -46.16 -22.92 -5.29
C LEU A 85 -44.67 -23.23 -5.50
N GLY A 86 -43.75 -22.50 -4.85
CA GLY A 86 -42.31 -22.64 -5.06
C GLY A 86 -41.83 -22.13 -6.42
N GLN A 87 -42.62 -21.28 -7.08
CA GLN A 87 -42.26 -20.66 -8.36
C GLN A 87 -41.50 -19.36 -8.13
N ASP A 88 -40.32 -19.45 -7.51
CA ASP A 88 -39.57 -18.28 -7.00
C ASP A 88 -39.27 -17.23 -8.06
N ALA A 89 -38.98 -17.63 -9.30
CA ALA A 89 -38.70 -16.69 -10.39
C ALA A 89 -39.94 -15.89 -10.80
N ASN A 90 -41.10 -16.54 -10.84
CA ASN A 90 -42.37 -15.88 -11.13
C ASN A 90 -42.79 -14.99 -9.95
N ALA A 91 -42.56 -15.44 -8.71
CA ALA A 91 -42.80 -14.66 -7.51
C ALA A 91 -41.93 -13.41 -7.47
N PHE A 92 -40.63 -13.54 -7.75
CA PHE A 92 -39.67 -12.44 -7.80
C PHE A 92 -40.11 -11.36 -8.80
N GLU A 93 -40.45 -11.75 -10.04
CA GLU A 93 -40.94 -10.79 -11.03
C GLU A 93 -42.29 -10.17 -10.63
N ALA A 94 -43.18 -10.95 -10.02
CA ALA A 94 -44.46 -10.43 -9.55
C ALA A 94 -44.31 -9.40 -8.41
N PHE A 95 -43.41 -9.65 -7.45
CA PHE A 95 -43.08 -8.70 -6.38
C PHE A 95 -42.31 -7.48 -6.92
N ARG A 96 -41.41 -7.66 -7.88
CA ARG A 96 -40.70 -6.54 -8.53
C ARG A 96 -41.64 -5.62 -9.29
N ARG A 97 -42.68 -6.17 -9.93
CA ARG A 97 -43.76 -5.35 -10.51
C ARG A 97 -44.59 -4.65 -9.45
N LEU A 98 -44.87 -5.33 -8.33
CA LEU A 98 -45.60 -4.72 -7.22
C LEU A 98 -44.86 -3.51 -6.64
N THR A 99 -43.53 -3.53 -6.52
CA THR A 99 -42.77 -2.35 -6.05
C THR A 99 -42.75 -1.20 -7.05
N VAL A 100 -43.05 -1.43 -8.33
CA VAL A 100 -43.26 -0.35 -9.30
C VAL A 100 -44.64 0.31 -9.09
N LEU A 101 -45.67 -0.48 -8.81
CA LEU A 101 -47.04 0.00 -8.55
C LEU A 101 -47.16 0.68 -7.17
N GLU A 102 -46.54 0.07 -6.16
CA GLU A 102 -46.57 0.48 -4.77
C GLU A 102 -45.13 0.51 -4.21
N PRO A 103 -44.37 1.59 -4.43
CA PRO A 103 -42.96 1.69 -4.01
C PRO A 103 -42.72 1.53 -2.51
N THR A 104 -43.75 1.76 -1.68
CA THR A 104 -43.67 1.64 -0.23
C THR A 104 -44.24 0.34 0.32
N ASN A 105 -44.60 -0.64 -0.53
CA ASN A 105 -45.17 -1.90 -0.09
C ASN A 105 -44.14 -2.73 0.69
N VAL A 106 -44.26 -2.73 2.03
CA VAL A 106 -43.31 -3.37 2.94
C VAL A 106 -43.12 -4.86 2.66
N GLU A 107 -44.21 -5.58 2.38
CA GLU A 107 -44.14 -7.03 2.13
C GLU A 107 -43.38 -7.33 0.85
N ALA A 108 -43.64 -6.57 -0.22
CA ALA A 108 -42.92 -6.71 -1.47
C ALA A 108 -41.43 -6.43 -1.29
N LEU A 109 -41.09 -5.34 -0.59
CA LEU A 109 -39.69 -4.94 -0.35
C LEU A 109 -38.94 -5.97 0.51
N LYS A 110 -39.53 -6.42 1.63
CA LYS A 110 -38.94 -7.48 2.48
C LYS A 110 -38.78 -8.80 1.71
N THR A 111 -39.79 -9.19 0.93
CA THR A 111 -39.75 -10.46 0.18
C THR A 111 -38.73 -10.43 -0.95
N LEU A 112 -38.58 -9.31 -1.67
CA LEU A 112 -37.51 -9.14 -2.67
C LEU A 112 -36.12 -9.21 -2.03
N GLY A 113 -35.95 -8.64 -0.85
CA GLY A 113 -34.72 -8.79 -0.06
C GLY A 113 -34.39 -10.26 0.22
N LEU A 114 -35.37 -11.02 0.75
CA LEU A 114 -35.21 -12.44 1.01
C LEU A 114 -34.92 -13.25 -0.25
N LEU A 115 -35.72 -13.07 -1.32
CA LEU A 115 -35.51 -13.76 -2.60
C LEU A 115 -34.17 -13.41 -3.23
N GLY A 116 -33.65 -12.20 -2.98
CA GLY A 116 -32.31 -11.79 -3.38
C GLY A 116 -31.21 -12.74 -2.87
N THR A 117 -31.44 -13.48 -1.78
CA THR A 117 -30.47 -14.46 -1.26
C THR A 117 -30.44 -15.76 -2.08
N TYR A 118 -31.51 -16.07 -2.82
CA TYR A 118 -31.68 -17.36 -3.51
C TYR A 118 -30.85 -17.43 -4.78
N ARG A 119 -30.64 -16.29 -5.45
CA ARG A 119 -29.96 -16.22 -6.76
C ARG A 119 -29.06 -14.99 -6.90
N PRO A 120 -27.84 -15.13 -7.43
CA PRO A 120 -26.92 -14.01 -7.66
C PRO A 120 -27.53 -12.86 -8.46
N GLU A 121 -28.30 -13.17 -9.50
CA GLU A 121 -28.94 -12.18 -10.38
C GLU A 121 -30.02 -11.34 -9.69
N TRP A 122 -30.54 -11.78 -8.54
CA TRP A 122 -31.59 -11.08 -7.78
C TRP A 122 -31.05 -10.21 -6.65
N ARG A 123 -29.78 -10.36 -6.28
CA ARG A 123 -29.16 -9.70 -5.12
C ARG A 123 -29.25 -8.17 -5.17
N ASN A 124 -28.96 -7.57 -6.33
CA ASN A 124 -29.00 -6.10 -6.48
C ASN A 124 -30.40 -5.56 -6.19
N VAL A 125 -31.42 -6.15 -6.79
CA VAL A 125 -32.82 -5.76 -6.58
C VAL A 125 -33.21 -5.97 -5.11
N GLY A 126 -32.76 -7.04 -4.48
CA GLY A 126 -32.97 -7.27 -3.04
C GLY A 126 -32.34 -6.19 -2.16
N ILE A 127 -31.10 -5.78 -2.45
CA ILE A 127 -30.40 -4.70 -1.72
C ILE A 127 -31.12 -3.37 -1.91
N GLU A 128 -31.52 -3.05 -3.14
CA GLU A 128 -32.29 -1.83 -3.46
C GLU A 128 -33.63 -1.83 -2.72
N ALA A 129 -34.37 -2.94 -2.76
CA ALA A 129 -35.66 -3.08 -2.07
C ALA A 129 -35.53 -2.87 -0.55
N LEU A 130 -34.54 -3.50 0.09
CA LEU A 130 -34.29 -3.33 1.52
C LEU A 130 -33.79 -1.92 1.84
N THR A 131 -33.02 -1.30 0.96
CA THR A 131 -32.57 0.10 1.14
C THR A 131 -33.75 1.06 1.11
N THR A 132 -34.64 0.93 0.12
CA THR A 132 -35.89 1.70 0.04
C THR A 132 -36.76 1.50 1.28
N LEU A 133 -36.81 0.28 1.83
CA LEU A 133 -37.54 0.02 3.06
C LEU A 133 -36.92 0.73 4.27
N LEU A 134 -35.59 0.71 4.39
CA LEU A 134 -34.87 1.36 5.50
C LEU A 134 -34.95 2.89 5.48
N GLU A 135 -35.36 3.51 4.37
CA GLU A 135 -35.65 4.94 4.30
C GLU A 135 -37.03 5.29 4.88
N GLN A 136 -37.92 4.32 5.06
CA GLN A 136 -39.26 4.56 5.56
C GLN A 136 -39.29 4.78 7.08
N PRO A 137 -40.14 5.71 7.58
CA PRO A 137 -40.35 5.89 9.01
C PRO A 137 -40.78 4.58 9.69
N GLY A 138 -40.12 4.22 10.78
CA GLY A 138 -40.37 2.98 11.53
C GLY A 138 -39.48 1.80 11.13
N TYR A 139 -38.82 1.84 9.96
CA TYR A 139 -37.91 0.78 9.50
C TYR A 139 -36.43 1.17 9.52
N VAL A 140 -36.11 2.47 9.69
CA VAL A 140 -34.72 2.98 9.74
C VAL A 140 -33.79 2.17 10.64
N GLN A 141 -34.33 1.71 11.78
CA GLN A 141 -33.62 0.93 12.77
C GLN A 141 -34.05 -0.54 12.79
N ASP A 142 -34.93 -1.04 11.91
CA ASP A 142 -35.40 -2.44 11.95
C ASP A 142 -34.21 -3.40 11.79
N GLY A 143 -33.87 -4.10 12.90
CA GLY A 143 -32.68 -4.95 12.95
C GLY A 143 -32.75 -6.15 12.01
N GLU A 144 -33.92 -6.70 11.75
CA GLU A 144 -34.08 -7.85 10.84
C GLU A 144 -33.92 -7.41 9.38
N VAL A 145 -34.43 -6.24 9.00
CA VAL A 145 -34.22 -5.68 7.66
C VAL A 145 -32.74 -5.35 7.43
N ARG A 146 -32.09 -4.75 8.44
CA ARG A 146 -30.64 -4.50 8.43
C ARG A 146 -29.85 -5.80 8.25
N ALA A 147 -30.18 -6.84 9.02
CA ALA A 147 -29.52 -8.14 8.93
C ALA A 147 -29.67 -8.79 7.54
N GLN A 148 -30.86 -8.73 6.94
CA GLN A 148 -31.08 -9.25 5.57
C GLN A 148 -30.26 -8.48 4.53
N ARG A 149 -30.22 -7.15 4.63
CA ARG A 149 -29.44 -6.33 3.70
C ARG A 149 -27.95 -6.59 3.88
N ALA A 150 -27.49 -6.69 5.12
CA ALA A 150 -26.11 -7.02 5.46
C ALA A 150 -25.68 -8.36 4.83
N LEU A 151 -26.53 -9.38 4.87
CA LEU A 151 -26.24 -10.68 4.25
C LEU A 151 -26.11 -10.57 2.71
N LEU A 152 -26.98 -9.81 2.04
CA LEU A 152 -26.87 -9.59 0.60
C LEU A 152 -25.60 -8.79 0.24
N LEU A 153 -25.28 -7.76 1.03
CA LEU A 153 -24.06 -6.96 0.90
C LEU A 153 -22.82 -7.84 1.08
N PHE A 154 -22.85 -8.73 2.07
CA PHE A 154 -21.81 -9.73 2.31
C PHE A 154 -21.60 -10.64 1.10
N TYR A 155 -22.68 -11.18 0.50
CA TYR A 155 -22.58 -11.97 -0.73
C TYR A 155 -22.06 -11.18 -1.94
N GLN A 156 -22.11 -9.85 -1.92
CA GLN A 156 -21.50 -9.02 -2.95
C GLN A 156 -20.05 -8.60 -2.64
N GLY A 157 -19.51 -9.02 -1.50
CA GLY A 157 -18.20 -8.60 -1.01
C GLY A 157 -18.17 -7.19 -0.43
N ARG A 158 -19.33 -6.56 -0.21
CA ARG A 158 -19.47 -5.21 0.39
C ARG A 158 -19.40 -5.30 1.92
N LEU A 159 -18.28 -5.82 2.42
CA LEU A 159 -18.09 -6.19 3.84
C LEU A 159 -18.26 -5.01 4.80
N THR A 160 -17.74 -3.83 4.46
CA THR A 160 -17.83 -2.64 5.33
C THR A 160 -19.28 -2.23 5.57
N GLU A 161 -20.10 -2.25 4.51
CA GLU A 161 -21.53 -1.90 4.62
C GLU A 161 -22.32 -2.99 5.35
N ALA A 162 -21.97 -4.26 5.11
CA ALA A 162 -22.57 -5.38 5.84
C ALA A 162 -22.28 -5.31 7.34
N VAL A 163 -21.04 -4.98 7.74
CA VAL A 163 -20.66 -4.76 9.13
C VAL A 163 -21.47 -3.62 9.76
N ALA A 164 -21.60 -2.49 9.05
CA ALA A 164 -22.35 -1.34 9.55
C ALA A 164 -23.85 -1.64 9.79
N ASP A 165 -24.46 -2.44 8.91
CA ASP A 165 -25.85 -2.88 9.11
C ASP A 165 -25.98 -3.84 10.30
N TYR A 166 -25.04 -4.77 10.48
CA TYR A 166 -25.06 -5.67 11.64
C TYR A 166 -24.79 -4.95 12.97
N ASP A 167 -23.96 -3.90 12.99
CA ASP A 167 -23.77 -3.06 14.18
C ASP A 167 -25.11 -2.48 14.67
N ILE A 168 -25.95 -2.03 13.73
CA ILE A 168 -27.29 -1.52 14.03
C ILE A 168 -28.23 -2.66 14.45
N ALA A 169 -28.21 -3.78 13.74
CA ALA A 169 -29.07 -4.93 14.03
C ALA A 169 -28.82 -5.52 15.43
N LEU A 170 -27.56 -5.58 15.85
CA LEU A 170 -27.16 -6.10 17.16
C LEU A 170 -27.48 -5.17 18.33
N ALA A 171 -27.71 -3.87 18.07
CA ALA A 171 -28.06 -2.90 19.11
C ALA A 171 -29.48 -3.07 19.69
N GLN A 172 -30.32 -3.92 19.07
CA GLN A 172 -31.69 -4.18 19.48
C GLN A 172 -31.80 -5.50 20.27
N THR A 173 -32.90 -6.23 20.08
CA THR A 173 -33.05 -7.63 20.53
C THR A 173 -32.83 -8.55 19.34
N PRO A 174 -31.56 -8.83 18.95
CA PRO A 174 -31.28 -9.61 17.75
C PRO A 174 -31.73 -11.05 17.93
N SER A 175 -32.34 -11.62 16.88
CA SER A 175 -32.60 -13.04 16.82
C SER A 175 -31.29 -13.84 16.83
N LEU A 176 -31.37 -15.12 17.19
CA LEU A 176 -30.21 -16.01 17.17
C LEU A 176 -29.61 -16.12 15.75
N GLU A 177 -30.46 -16.04 14.72
CA GLU A 177 -30.07 -16.01 13.30
C GLU A 177 -29.32 -14.72 12.95
N THR A 178 -29.80 -13.55 13.43
CA THR A 178 -29.06 -12.29 13.29
C THR A 178 -27.70 -12.37 13.98
N GLN A 179 -27.61 -12.96 15.18
CA GLN A 179 -26.35 -13.07 15.93
C GLN A 179 -25.33 -13.93 15.19
N ILE A 180 -25.73 -15.10 14.68
CA ILE A 180 -24.81 -15.99 13.96
C ILE A 180 -24.42 -15.41 12.59
N GLY A 181 -25.34 -14.74 11.89
CA GLY A 181 -25.03 -14.02 10.65
C GLY A 181 -24.03 -12.88 10.89
N ALA A 182 -24.22 -12.10 11.95
CA ALA A 182 -23.28 -11.05 12.35
C ALA A 182 -21.91 -11.64 12.72
N ALA A 183 -21.88 -12.77 13.46
CA ALA A 183 -20.63 -13.45 13.83
C ALA A 183 -19.81 -13.83 12.59
N GLN A 184 -20.46 -14.36 11.55
CA GLN A 184 -19.82 -14.71 10.29
C GLN A 184 -19.33 -13.48 9.53
N VAL A 185 -20.17 -12.45 9.38
CA VAL A 185 -19.77 -11.22 8.68
C VAL A 185 -18.63 -10.52 9.41
N PHE A 186 -18.63 -10.49 10.74
CA PHE A 186 -17.54 -9.95 11.54
C PHE A 186 -16.25 -10.76 11.40
N ALA A 187 -16.33 -12.09 11.23
CA ALA A 187 -15.15 -12.93 11.01
C ALA A 187 -14.38 -12.45 9.78
N TYR A 188 -15.08 -12.30 8.65
CA TYR A 188 -14.48 -11.90 7.37
C TYR A 188 -14.31 -10.38 7.21
N GLY A 189 -15.11 -9.59 7.93
CA GLY A 189 -15.07 -8.12 7.93
C GLY A 189 -13.98 -7.52 8.81
N GLY A 190 -13.06 -8.32 9.35
CA GLY A 190 -11.91 -7.86 10.13
C GLY A 190 -12.18 -7.65 11.63
N ARG A 191 -13.38 -7.98 12.13
CA ARG A 191 -13.78 -7.87 13.55
C ARG A 191 -13.72 -9.23 14.25
N SER A 192 -12.54 -9.86 14.21
CA SER A 192 -12.35 -11.23 14.73
C SER A 192 -12.66 -11.38 16.22
N ALA A 193 -12.39 -10.35 17.04
CA ALA A 193 -12.73 -10.32 18.47
C ALA A 193 -14.24 -10.45 18.71
N GLN A 194 -15.02 -9.56 18.09
CA GLN A 194 -16.48 -9.54 18.22
C GLN A 194 -17.11 -10.80 17.61
N SER A 195 -16.53 -11.30 16.51
CA SER A 195 -16.96 -12.55 15.87
C SER A 195 -16.85 -13.74 16.83
N VAL A 196 -15.69 -13.93 17.48
CA VAL A 196 -15.47 -15.02 18.45
C VAL A 196 -16.42 -14.92 19.63
N GLU A 197 -16.66 -13.72 20.17
CA GLU A 197 -17.60 -13.52 21.28
C GLU A 197 -19.03 -13.96 20.90
N LEU A 198 -19.49 -13.58 19.69
CA LEU A 198 -20.81 -13.97 19.20
C LEU A 198 -20.93 -15.49 18.99
N PHE A 199 -19.90 -16.15 18.45
CA PHE A 199 -19.88 -17.61 18.29
C PHE A 199 -19.85 -18.33 19.64
N GLU A 200 -19.01 -17.89 20.59
CA GLU A 200 -18.96 -18.46 21.94
C GLU A 200 -20.31 -18.31 22.65
N ARG A 201 -20.97 -17.16 22.51
CA ARG A 201 -22.33 -16.94 23.01
C ARG A 201 -23.33 -17.89 22.33
N TYR A 202 -23.31 -18.02 21.01
CA TYR A 202 -24.19 -18.93 20.28
C TYR A 202 -24.05 -20.38 20.77
N VAL A 203 -22.82 -20.89 20.87
CA VAL A 203 -22.54 -22.24 21.36
C VAL A 203 -22.96 -22.41 22.82
N SER A 204 -22.80 -21.38 23.66
CA SER A 204 -23.22 -21.42 25.09
C SER A 204 -24.73 -21.63 25.27
N THR A 205 -25.54 -21.32 24.26
CA THR A 205 -27.00 -21.58 24.28
C THR A 205 -27.37 -23.05 23.97
N GLY A 206 -26.37 -23.92 23.76
CA GLY A 206 -26.56 -25.34 23.46
C GLY A 206 -26.78 -25.64 21.98
N GLN A 207 -26.55 -24.66 21.10
CA GLN A 207 -26.64 -24.82 19.65
C GLN A 207 -25.39 -25.49 19.09
N THR A 208 -25.56 -26.32 18.06
CA THR A 208 -24.47 -26.98 17.36
C THR A 208 -24.07 -26.18 16.13
N LEU A 209 -22.76 -25.97 15.95
CA LEU A 209 -22.24 -25.30 14.76
C LEU A 209 -22.34 -26.21 13.54
N LYS A 210 -22.79 -25.64 12.42
CA LYS A 210 -22.69 -26.26 11.09
C LYS A 210 -21.30 -26.03 10.49
N ILE A 211 -20.97 -26.75 9.42
CA ILE A 211 -19.67 -26.64 8.74
C ILE A 211 -19.31 -25.19 8.39
N TYR A 212 -20.24 -24.43 7.79
CA TYR A 212 -19.98 -23.02 7.42
C TYR A 212 -19.81 -22.09 8.62
N GLU A 213 -20.59 -22.29 9.69
CA GLU A 213 -20.47 -21.52 10.93
C GLU A 213 -19.13 -21.81 11.62
N ALA A 214 -18.74 -23.08 11.68
CA ALA A 214 -17.48 -23.52 12.22
C ALA A 214 -16.27 -22.99 11.43
N GLN A 215 -16.38 -22.87 10.11
CA GLN A 215 -15.34 -22.27 9.26
C GLN A 215 -15.12 -20.78 9.54
N ALA A 216 -16.20 -20.01 9.65
CA ALA A 216 -16.10 -18.60 10.00
C ALA A 216 -15.54 -18.43 11.43
N TYR A 217 -15.96 -19.29 12.36
CA TYR A 217 -15.46 -19.28 13.72
C TYR A 217 -13.98 -19.67 13.82
N SER A 218 -13.55 -20.74 13.13
CA SER A 218 -12.15 -21.16 13.06
C SER A 218 -11.28 -20.08 12.44
N PHE A 219 -11.76 -19.42 11.38
CA PHE A 219 -11.07 -18.29 10.78
C PHE A 219 -10.85 -17.16 11.80
N ALA A 220 -11.90 -16.74 12.51
CA ALA A 220 -11.80 -15.70 13.52
C ALA A 220 -10.86 -16.06 14.69
N LEU A 221 -10.88 -17.32 15.13
CA LEU A 221 -9.96 -17.85 16.16
C LEU A 221 -8.50 -17.81 15.70
N ARG A 222 -8.21 -18.21 14.46
CA ARG A 222 -6.84 -18.15 13.90
C ARG A 222 -6.31 -16.73 13.83
N GLN A 223 -7.16 -15.75 13.49
CA GLN A 223 -6.77 -14.34 13.49
C GLN A 223 -6.42 -13.81 14.89
N GLN A 224 -6.92 -14.45 15.95
CA GLN A 224 -6.56 -14.16 17.34
C GLN A 224 -5.41 -15.04 17.87
N GLY A 225 -4.76 -15.84 17.02
CA GLY A 225 -3.70 -16.77 17.44
C GLY A 225 -4.19 -18.00 18.20
N ARG A 226 -5.50 -18.27 18.24
CA ARG A 226 -6.13 -19.42 18.92
C ARG A 226 -6.31 -20.61 17.98
N ALA A 227 -5.24 -21.01 17.30
CA ALA A 227 -5.28 -22.05 16.26
C ALA A 227 -5.61 -23.46 16.81
N ASP A 228 -5.17 -23.75 18.04
CA ASP A 228 -5.50 -24.95 18.81
C ASP A 228 -7.01 -25.09 19.06
N THR A 229 -7.67 -23.98 19.41
CA THR A 229 -9.11 -23.93 19.61
C THR A 229 -9.84 -24.12 18.27
N ALA A 230 -9.33 -23.51 17.20
CA ALA A 230 -9.88 -23.67 15.86
C ALA A 230 -9.86 -25.15 15.41
N ILE A 231 -8.79 -25.88 15.69
CA ILE A 231 -8.70 -27.33 15.44
C ILE A 231 -9.77 -28.08 16.22
N THR A 232 -9.91 -27.79 17.52
CA THR A 232 -10.90 -28.45 18.41
C THR A 232 -12.36 -28.22 17.95
N VAL A 233 -12.64 -27.07 17.34
CA VAL A 233 -13.96 -26.76 16.76
C VAL A 233 -14.24 -27.58 15.49
N LEU A 234 -13.22 -27.79 14.65
CA LEU A 234 -13.38 -28.39 13.32
C LEU A 234 -13.26 -29.92 13.32
N GLU A 235 -12.37 -30.51 14.14
CA GLU A 235 -12.12 -31.96 14.17
C GLU A 235 -13.40 -32.79 14.36
N PRO A 236 -14.33 -32.46 15.27
CA PRO A 236 -15.55 -33.24 15.47
C PRO A 236 -16.49 -33.25 14.24
N LEU A 237 -16.33 -32.29 13.32
CA LEU A 237 -17.18 -32.18 12.13
C LEU A 237 -16.72 -33.10 10.98
N LEU A 238 -15.54 -33.71 11.08
CA LEU A 238 -15.05 -34.66 10.06
C LEU A 238 -15.89 -35.93 9.98
N ASP A 239 -16.54 -36.31 11.08
CA ASP A 239 -17.39 -37.51 11.18
C ASP A 239 -18.85 -37.25 10.78
N VAL A 240 -19.21 -35.99 10.50
CA VAL A 240 -20.57 -35.61 10.11
C VAL A 240 -20.79 -35.92 8.63
N ASN A 241 -21.90 -36.59 8.29
CA ASN A 241 -22.30 -36.79 6.90
C ASN A 241 -22.56 -35.42 6.24
N GLY A 242 -21.68 -35.00 5.34
CA GLY A 242 -21.84 -33.84 4.46
C GLY A 242 -21.55 -34.25 3.01
N ASP A 243 -21.87 -33.39 2.05
CA ASP A 243 -21.51 -33.68 0.67
C ASP A 243 -19.98 -33.64 0.44
N VAL A 244 -19.52 -34.19 -0.69
CA VAL A 244 -18.07 -34.27 -0.99
C VAL A 244 -17.39 -32.91 -0.99
N THR A 245 -18.10 -31.85 -1.39
CA THR A 245 -17.59 -30.48 -1.46
C THR A 245 -17.51 -29.86 -0.07
N GLU A 246 -18.56 -30.01 0.75
CA GLU A 246 -18.61 -29.55 2.15
C GLU A 246 -17.49 -30.19 2.97
N GLN A 247 -17.30 -31.50 2.81
CA GLN A 247 -16.24 -32.25 3.50
C GLN A 247 -14.84 -31.83 3.03
N ALA A 248 -14.65 -31.58 1.74
CA ALA A 248 -13.39 -31.06 1.24
C ALA A 248 -13.10 -29.64 1.75
N GLN A 249 -14.10 -28.77 1.87
CA GLN A 249 -13.96 -27.42 2.42
C GLN A 249 -13.59 -27.46 3.92
N LEU A 250 -14.25 -28.34 4.69
CA LEU A 250 -13.90 -28.56 6.10
C LEU A 250 -12.44 -29.01 6.25
N LYS A 251 -12.01 -30.00 5.45
CA LYS A 251 -10.62 -30.48 5.45
C LYS A 251 -9.62 -29.39 5.07
N ALA A 252 -9.95 -28.54 4.10
CA ALA A 252 -9.12 -27.41 3.70
C ALA A 252 -8.95 -26.37 4.83
N GLU A 253 -10.02 -26.05 5.53
CA GLU A 253 -10.01 -25.12 6.65
C GLU A 253 -9.23 -25.70 7.86
N LEU A 254 -9.41 -26.99 8.14
CA LEU A 254 -8.68 -27.70 9.18
C LEU A 254 -7.18 -27.81 8.84
N ALA A 255 -6.82 -28.07 7.59
CA ALA A 255 -5.42 -28.07 7.15
C ALA A 255 -4.74 -26.71 7.36
N THR A 256 -5.49 -25.63 7.10
CA THR A 256 -5.01 -24.27 7.38
C THR A 256 -4.86 -24.00 8.87
N SER A 257 -5.76 -24.55 9.70
CA SER A 257 -5.67 -24.49 11.16
C SER A 257 -4.48 -25.26 11.72
N TYR A 258 -4.16 -26.44 11.18
CA TYR A 258 -2.92 -27.14 11.52
C TYR A 258 -1.68 -26.33 11.18
N ALA A 259 -1.62 -25.70 10.00
CA ALA A 259 -0.50 -24.83 9.65
C ALA A 259 -0.35 -23.65 10.63
N ALA A 260 -1.47 -23.03 11.03
CA ALA A 260 -1.49 -21.98 12.05
C ALA A 260 -1.03 -22.44 13.45
N ASN A 261 -1.21 -23.72 13.76
CA ASN A 261 -0.73 -24.35 14.99
C ASN A 261 0.70 -24.91 14.90
N GLY A 262 1.41 -24.68 13.79
CA GLY A 262 2.76 -25.21 13.54
C GLY A 262 2.81 -26.67 13.04
N GLU A 263 1.66 -27.31 12.83
CA GLU A 263 1.50 -28.71 12.37
C GLU A 263 1.30 -28.81 10.84
N TYR A 264 2.05 -28.04 10.04
CA TYR A 264 1.79 -27.94 8.59
C TYR A 264 1.86 -29.28 7.84
N GLU A 265 2.66 -30.26 8.29
CA GLU A 265 2.74 -31.59 7.68
C GLU A 265 1.42 -32.35 7.79
N ARG A 266 0.75 -32.26 8.95
CA ARG A 266 -0.57 -32.84 9.18
C ARG A 266 -1.61 -32.18 8.27
N GLY A 267 -1.52 -30.87 8.09
CA GLY A 267 -2.34 -30.14 7.12
C GLY A 267 -2.12 -30.61 5.68
N LEU A 268 -0.87 -30.78 5.25
CA LEU A 268 -0.54 -31.30 3.91
C LEU A 268 -1.08 -32.71 3.67
N ALA A 269 -0.93 -33.61 4.64
CA ALA A 269 -1.46 -34.97 4.56
C ALA A 269 -3.00 -34.98 4.46
N LEU A 270 -3.68 -34.08 5.17
CA LEU A 270 -5.13 -33.96 5.10
C LEU A 270 -5.60 -33.49 3.72
N LEU A 271 -4.91 -32.52 3.11
CA LEU A 271 -5.21 -32.05 1.76
C LEU A 271 -5.04 -33.14 0.70
N ASP A 272 -4.09 -34.06 0.87
CA ASP A 272 -3.87 -35.19 -0.05
C ASP A 272 -5.06 -36.16 -0.08
N THR A 273 -5.96 -36.10 0.92
CA THR A 273 -7.20 -36.91 0.93
C THR A 273 -8.34 -36.30 0.11
N ILE A 274 -8.20 -35.06 -0.36
CA ILE A 274 -9.23 -34.37 -1.15
C ILE A 274 -9.04 -34.75 -2.63
N GLN A 275 -10.08 -35.33 -3.25
CA GLN A 275 -10.05 -35.73 -4.65
C GLN A 275 -10.97 -34.85 -5.50
N GLY A 276 -10.56 -34.57 -6.74
CA GLY A 276 -11.39 -33.86 -7.73
C GLY A 276 -11.66 -32.37 -7.45
N GLN A 277 -11.02 -31.78 -6.44
CA GLN A 277 -11.25 -30.40 -5.99
C GLN A 277 -9.96 -29.57 -6.02
N SER A 278 -9.22 -29.62 -7.14
CA SER A 278 -7.87 -29.04 -7.25
C SER A 278 -7.78 -27.55 -6.92
N LEU A 279 -8.79 -26.75 -7.29
CA LEU A 279 -8.83 -25.31 -6.97
C LEU A 279 -8.94 -25.06 -5.46
N MET A 280 -9.77 -25.84 -4.76
CA MET A 280 -9.92 -25.74 -3.31
C MET A 280 -8.62 -26.14 -2.59
N VAL A 281 -7.97 -27.21 -3.05
CA VAL A 281 -6.65 -27.62 -2.51
C VAL A 281 -5.61 -26.52 -2.74
N ALA A 282 -5.56 -25.92 -3.93
CA ALA A 282 -4.64 -24.80 -4.22
C ALA A 282 -4.88 -23.59 -3.30
N ARG A 283 -6.15 -23.23 -3.07
CA ARG A 283 -6.54 -22.16 -2.14
C ARG A 283 -6.14 -22.48 -0.69
N ALA A 284 -6.31 -23.72 -0.26
CA ALA A 284 -5.90 -24.16 1.08
C ALA A 284 -4.38 -24.08 1.26
N LEU A 285 -3.61 -24.59 0.29
CA LEU A 285 -2.14 -24.50 0.29
C LEU A 285 -1.65 -23.05 0.34
N ARG A 286 -2.29 -22.15 -0.43
CA ARG A 286 -2.03 -20.71 -0.34
C ARG A 286 -2.33 -20.16 1.04
N SER A 287 -3.45 -20.55 1.64
CA SER A 287 -3.85 -20.11 2.99
C SER A 287 -2.85 -20.55 4.04
N MET A 288 -2.39 -21.80 3.96
CA MET A 288 -1.35 -22.34 4.85
C MET A 288 -0.07 -21.50 4.75
N SER A 289 0.29 -21.01 3.56
CA SER A 289 1.49 -20.17 3.37
C SER A 289 1.44 -18.82 4.10
N PHE A 290 0.29 -18.40 4.64
CA PHE A 290 0.22 -17.24 5.52
C PHE A 290 0.66 -17.52 6.96
N TYR A 291 0.74 -18.79 7.36
CA TYR A 291 1.06 -19.21 8.72
C TYR A 291 2.37 -19.99 8.82
N THR A 292 2.96 -20.38 7.69
CA THR A 292 4.23 -21.09 7.66
C THR A 292 5.08 -20.72 6.45
N ASP A 293 6.38 -20.55 6.70
CA ASP A 293 7.38 -20.35 5.65
C ASP A 293 7.96 -21.66 5.09
N ALA A 294 7.40 -22.80 5.48
CA ALA A 294 7.84 -24.13 5.04
C ALA A 294 7.94 -24.21 3.50
N PRO A 295 9.14 -24.49 2.93
CA PRO A 295 9.32 -24.57 1.48
C PRO A 295 8.40 -25.59 0.80
N ALA A 296 8.04 -26.66 1.52
CA ALA A 296 7.14 -27.70 1.03
C ALA A 296 5.73 -27.15 0.73
N VAL A 297 5.16 -26.34 1.62
CA VAL A 297 3.83 -25.73 1.45
C VAL A 297 3.85 -24.76 0.26
N ARG A 298 4.87 -23.90 0.19
CA ARG A 298 5.06 -22.96 -0.91
C ARG A 298 5.18 -23.67 -2.26
N THR A 299 5.99 -24.73 -2.33
CA THR A 299 6.23 -25.49 -3.57
C THR A 299 4.95 -26.19 -4.04
N ARG A 300 4.20 -26.81 -3.13
CA ARG A 300 2.90 -27.41 -3.45
C ARG A 300 1.87 -26.36 -3.90
N ALA A 301 1.81 -25.19 -3.26
CA ALA A 301 0.90 -24.12 -3.66
C ALA A 301 1.18 -23.65 -5.10
N ILE A 302 2.45 -23.38 -5.43
CA ILE A 302 2.87 -23.00 -6.80
C ILE A 302 2.52 -24.10 -7.80
N GLY A 303 2.83 -25.36 -7.47
CA GLY A 303 2.53 -26.52 -8.31
C GLY A 303 1.03 -26.64 -8.61
N ALA A 304 0.18 -26.54 -7.58
CA ALA A 304 -1.27 -26.67 -7.70
C ALA A 304 -1.88 -25.58 -8.59
N TYR A 305 -1.45 -24.32 -8.46
CA TYR A 305 -1.94 -23.25 -9.35
C TYR A 305 -1.43 -23.38 -10.80
N ARG A 306 -0.21 -23.89 -11.01
CA ARG A 306 0.29 -24.18 -12.36
C ARG A 306 -0.50 -25.30 -13.04
N GLU A 307 -0.85 -26.34 -12.28
CA GLU A 307 -1.71 -27.43 -12.77
C GLU A 307 -3.09 -26.88 -13.21
N ILE A 308 -3.69 -26.00 -12.40
CA ILE A 308 -4.95 -25.33 -12.75
C ILE A 308 -4.82 -24.54 -14.06
N LEU A 309 -3.75 -23.76 -14.24
CA LEU A 309 -3.50 -23.01 -15.48
C LEU A 309 -3.29 -23.91 -16.71
N SER A 310 -2.90 -25.16 -16.52
CA SER A 310 -2.76 -26.15 -17.60
C SER A 310 -4.03 -26.96 -17.89
N SER A 311 -5.12 -26.72 -17.14
CA SER A 311 -6.39 -27.44 -17.31
C SER A 311 -7.09 -27.12 -18.64
N SER A 312 -7.73 -28.12 -19.23
CA SER A 312 -8.57 -27.97 -20.42
C SER A 312 -9.89 -27.23 -20.17
N SER A 313 -10.33 -27.11 -18.91
CA SER A 313 -11.56 -26.44 -18.50
C SER A 313 -11.33 -25.02 -17.92
N LEU A 314 -10.21 -24.40 -18.27
CA LEU A 314 -9.81 -23.09 -17.74
C LEU A 314 -10.79 -21.99 -18.18
N THR A 315 -11.36 -21.29 -17.21
CA THR A 315 -12.17 -20.08 -17.43
C THR A 315 -11.32 -18.84 -17.22
N VAL A 316 -11.75 -17.68 -17.74
CA VAL A 316 -11.06 -16.40 -17.48
C VAL A 316 -10.94 -16.11 -15.98
N GLY A 317 -12.00 -16.38 -15.22
CA GLY A 317 -12.01 -16.17 -13.77
C GLY A 317 -11.00 -17.04 -13.03
N THR A 318 -10.97 -18.35 -13.34
CA THR A 318 -10.02 -19.28 -12.71
C THR A 318 -8.58 -19.03 -13.15
N ALA A 319 -8.36 -18.61 -14.40
CA ALA A 319 -7.05 -18.22 -14.90
C ALA A 319 -6.51 -16.97 -14.18
N ARG A 320 -7.35 -15.93 -14.03
CA ARG A 320 -7.01 -14.72 -13.26
C ARG A 320 -6.66 -15.07 -11.82
N GLU A 321 -7.52 -15.84 -11.15
CA GLU A 321 -7.28 -16.24 -9.76
C GLU A 321 -5.93 -16.96 -9.60
N ALA A 322 -5.63 -17.91 -10.49
CA ALA A 322 -4.37 -18.64 -10.45
C ALA A 322 -3.17 -17.73 -10.76
N ALA A 323 -3.28 -16.83 -11.72
CA ALA A 323 -2.23 -15.86 -12.05
C ALA A 323 -1.95 -14.90 -10.87
N ASP A 324 -3.01 -14.39 -10.23
CA ASP A 324 -2.94 -13.53 -9.05
C ASP A 324 -2.38 -14.29 -7.84
N ALA A 325 -2.74 -15.56 -7.66
CA ALA A 325 -2.17 -16.39 -6.62
C ALA A 325 -0.68 -16.66 -6.81
N LEU A 326 -0.25 -16.82 -8.06
CA LEU A 326 1.16 -17.04 -8.41
C LEU A 326 1.99 -15.76 -8.31
N SER A 327 1.39 -14.59 -8.51
CA SER A 327 2.06 -13.29 -8.56
C SER A 327 2.93 -12.97 -7.34
N VAL A 328 2.52 -13.48 -6.17
CA VAL A 328 3.18 -13.23 -4.89
C VAL A 328 4.51 -13.97 -4.76
N TYR A 329 4.77 -14.96 -5.63
CA TYR A 329 5.99 -15.74 -5.67
C TYR A 329 6.89 -15.24 -6.80
N ALA A 330 8.09 -14.75 -6.46
CA ALA A 330 9.05 -14.22 -7.43
C ALA A 330 9.33 -15.21 -8.58
N SER A 331 9.43 -16.50 -8.26
CA SER A 331 9.66 -17.60 -9.23
C SER A 331 8.50 -17.84 -10.21
N SER A 332 7.35 -17.19 -10.03
CA SER A 332 6.16 -17.37 -10.86
C SER A 332 5.67 -16.08 -11.52
N ARG A 333 6.34 -14.94 -11.32
CA ARG A 333 5.93 -13.65 -11.91
C ARG A 333 5.93 -13.69 -13.46
N SER A 334 6.88 -14.39 -14.07
CA SER A 334 6.91 -14.58 -15.53
C SER A 334 5.72 -15.41 -16.01
N THR A 335 5.31 -16.43 -15.24
CA THR A 335 4.09 -17.21 -15.52
C THR A 335 2.85 -16.33 -15.40
N THR A 336 2.75 -15.51 -14.34
CA THR A 336 1.65 -14.55 -14.16
C THR A 336 1.51 -13.61 -15.36
N LEU A 337 2.62 -13.01 -15.81
CA LEU A 337 2.60 -12.14 -16.99
C LEU A 337 2.15 -12.90 -18.25
N ALA A 338 2.72 -14.08 -18.51
CA ALA A 338 2.36 -14.88 -19.68
C ALA A 338 0.86 -15.23 -19.70
N THR A 339 0.28 -15.57 -18.55
CA THR A 339 -1.16 -15.82 -18.43
C THR A 339 -1.97 -14.57 -18.75
N TYR A 340 -1.60 -13.40 -18.20
CA TYR A 340 -2.33 -12.16 -18.50
C TYR A 340 -2.21 -11.73 -19.95
N GLN A 341 -1.05 -11.89 -20.59
CA GLN A 341 -0.87 -11.65 -22.02
C GLN A 341 -1.74 -12.58 -22.88
N GLN A 342 -1.77 -13.87 -22.53
CA GLN A 342 -2.63 -14.84 -23.23
C GLN A 342 -4.11 -14.47 -23.09
N LEU A 343 -4.56 -14.14 -21.87
CA LEU A 343 -5.95 -13.74 -21.63
C LEU A 343 -6.30 -12.45 -22.37
N ALA A 344 -5.44 -11.43 -22.34
CA ALA A 344 -5.66 -10.18 -23.06
C ALA A 344 -5.74 -10.39 -24.58
N ALA A 345 -4.93 -11.30 -25.14
CA ALA A 345 -5.00 -11.66 -26.56
C ALA A 345 -6.28 -12.43 -26.92
N GLN A 346 -6.77 -13.28 -26.02
CA GLN A 346 -7.99 -14.06 -26.24
C GLN A 346 -9.28 -13.23 -26.06
N TYR A 347 -9.25 -12.23 -25.17
CA TYR A 347 -10.40 -11.40 -24.81
C TYR A 347 -10.06 -9.91 -24.95
N PRO A 348 -9.87 -9.41 -26.19
CA PRO A 348 -9.43 -8.03 -26.43
C PRO A 348 -10.42 -6.96 -25.95
N ASP A 349 -11.69 -7.31 -25.80
CA ASP A 349 -12.74 -6.40 -25.29
C ASP A 349 -12.71 -6.24 -23.75
N ASP A 350 -11.97 -7.09 -23.05
CA ASP A 350 -11.82 -7.00 -21.60
C ASP A 350 -10.57 -6.17 -21.25
N ILE A 351 -10.77 -4.86 -21.19
CA ILE A 351 -9.74 -3.84 -20.93
C ILE A 351 -8.97 -4.14 -19.63
N SER A 352 -9.60 -4.79 -18.65
CA SER A 352 -8.94 -5.09 -17.39
C SER A 352 -7.77 -6.08 -17.55
N LEU A 353 -7.84 -7.00 -18.52
CA LEU A 353 -6.75 -7.92 -18.83
C LEU A 353 -5.55 -7.19 -19.43
N TYR A 354 -5.82 -6.25 -20.33
CA TYR A 354 -4.77 -5.42 -20.94
C TYR A 354 -4.04 -4.56 -19.91
N VAL A 355 -4.78 -3.96 -18.97
CA VAL A 355 -4.19 -3.19 -17.86
C VAL A 355 -3.32 -4.09 -16.97
N GLN A 356 -3.83 -5.26 -16.57
CA GLN A 356 -3.07 -6.21 -15.74
C GLN A 356 -1.78 -6.66 -16.44
N ALA A 357 -1.85 -7.02 -17.71
CA ALA A 357 -0.67 -7.38 -18.50
C ALA A 357 0.36 -6.24 -18.54
N SER A 358 -0.08 -5.02 -18.84
CA SER A 358 0.80 -3.83 -18.90
C SER A 358 1.45 -3.51 -17.56
N VAL A 359 0.73 -3.64 -16.44
CA VAL A 359 1.30 -3.47 -15.09
C VAL A 359 2.36 -4.53 -14.81
N TRP A 360 2.12 -5.80 -15.17
CA TRP A 360 3.10 -6.88 -14.99
C TRP A 360 4.33 -6.71 -15.87
N GLU A 361 4.17 -6.26 -17.11
CA GLU A 361 5.28 -5.89 -17.99
C GLU A 361 6.14 -4.81 -17.36
N ARG A 362 5.51 -3.80 -16.74
CA ARG A 362 6.23 -2.74 -16.02
C ARG A 362 6.96 -3.27 -14.79
N GLN A 363 6.34 -4.14 -13.99
CA GLN A 363 6.96 -4.72 -12.79
C GLN A 363 8.15 -5.62 -13.12
N LEU A 364 8.10 -6.31 -14.26
CA LEU A 364 9.19 -7.15 -14.77
C LEU A 364 10.19 -6.39 -15.65
N ALA A 365 10.11 -5.06 -15.67
CA ALA A 365 10.97 -4.17 -16.44
C ALA A 365 11.03 -4.49 -17.95
N GLN A 366 9.96 -5.06 -18.51
CA GLN A 366 9.82 -5.30 -19.95
C GLN A 366 9.43 -4.03 -20.72
N ILE A 367 8.75 -3.10 -20.05
CA ILE A 367 8.39 -1.79 -20.59
C ILE A 367 8.83 -0.68 -19.63
N SER A 368 9.07 0.51 -20.18
CA SER A 368 9.40 1.70 -19.39
C SER A 368 8.16 2.28 -18.67
N ALA A 369 8.39 3.12 -17.66
CA ALA A 369 7.31 3.87 -17.02
C ALA A 369 6.59 4.80 -18.02
N GLN A 370 7.34 5.43 -18.93
CA GLN A 370 6.78 6.28 -19.98
C GLN A 370 5.85 5.51 -20.92
N GLU A 371 6.26 4.29 -21.32
CA GLU A 371 5.43 3.43 -22.17
C GLU A 371 4.16 2.99 -21.43
N LEU A 372 4.26 2.61 -20.15
CA LEU A 372 3.08 2.29 -19.35
C LEU A 372 2.11 3.48 -19.29
N ARG A 373 2.61 4.70 -19.08
CA ARG A 373 1.79 5.93 -19.06
C ARG A 373 1.07 6.14 -20.39
N GLN A 374 1.79 6.02 -21.51
CA GLN A 374 1.19 6.14 -22.84
C GLN A 374 0.08 5.13 -23.08
N ARG A 375 0.27 3.88 -22.64
CA ARG A 375 -0.74 2.83 -22.75
C ARG A 375 -1.96 3.10 -21.88
N LEU A 376 -1.76 3.38 -20.59
CA LEU A 376 -2.85 3.53 -19.63
C LEU A 376 -3.64 4.83 -19.81
N LEU A 377 -2.98 5.96 -20.10
CA LEU A 377 -3.64 7.25 -20.33
C LEU A 377 -4.41 7.31 -21.66
N ALA A 378 -4.20 6.35 -22.56
CA ALA A 378 -4.95 6.22 -23.81
C ALA A 378 -6.24 5.37 -23.66
N ILE A 379 -6.44 4.73 -22.51
CA ILE A 379 -7.60 3.84 -22.27
C ILE A 379 -8.86 4.67 -22.03
N THR A 380 -9.95 4.29 -22.69
CA THR A 380 -11.30 4.71 -22.29
C THR A 380 -11.86 3.71 -21.28
N LEU A 381 -12.25 4.18 -20.09
CA LEU A 381 -12.70 3.27 -19.03
C LEU A 381 -14.00 2.53 -19.39
N PRO A 382 -14.09 1.22 -19.09
CA PRO A 382 -15.30 0.44 -19.34
C PRO A 382 -16.43 0.83 -18.37
N GLN A 383 -17.68 0.71 -18.80
CA GLN A 383 -18.84 0.89 -17.92
C GLN A 383 -19.12 -0.32 -17.01
N ASN A 384 -18.43 -1.44 -17.26
CA ASN A 384 -18.63 -2.68 -16.51
C ASN A 384 -17.96 -2.58 -15.12
N PRO A 385 -18.73 -2.63 -14.01
CA PRO A 385 -18.18 -2.49 -12.66
C PRO A 385 -17.15 -3.55 -12.30
N THR A 386 -17.29 -4.77 -12.82
CA THR A 386 -16.33 -5.85 -12.57
C THR A 386 -15.00 -5.60 -13.25
N GLN A 387 -15.00 -5.12 -14.50
CA GLN A 387 -13.74 -4.74 -15.17
C GLN A 387 -13.06 -3.57 -14.47
N LEU A 388 -13.84 -2.55 -14.05
CA LEU A 388 -13.31 -1.40 -13.33
C LEU A 388 -12.61 -1.82 -12.01
N ARG A 389 -13.18 -2.77 -11.26
CA ARG A 389 -12.53 -3.34 -10.06
C ARG A 389 -11.22 -4.08 -10.38
N TYR A 390 -11.17 -4.83 -11.48
CA TYR A 390 -9.92 -5.47 -11.90
C TYR A 390 -8.86 -4.48 -12.39
N ILE A 391 -9.26 -3.37 -13.01
CA ILE A 391 -8.35 -2.25 -13.34
C ILE A 391 -7.80 -1.63 -12.05
N ALA A 392 -8.67 -1.34 -11.08
CA ALA A 392 -8.29 -0.82 -9.77
C ALA A 392 -7.28 -1.74 -9.06
N SER A 393 -7.53 -3.05 -9.06
CA SER A 393 -6.60 -4.04 -8.51
C SER A 393 -5.25 -4.04 -9.24
N GLY A 394 -5.24 -3.89 -10.56
CA GLY A 394 -3.98 -3.82 -11.33
C GLY A 394 -3.16 -2.59 -10.95
N LEU A 395 -3.81 -1.41 -10.89
CA LEU A 395 -3.18 -0.17 -10.44
C LEU A 395 -2.70 -0.25 -8.99
N ALA A 396 -3.42 -0.95 -8.13
CA ALA A 396 -3.00 -1.18 -6.75
C ALA A 396 -1.78 -2.10 -6.64
N GLN A 397 -1.49 -2.94 -7.64
CA GLN A 397 -0.27 -3.74 -7.67
C GLN A 397 0.96 -2.94 -8.12
N LEU A 398 0.81 -1.81 -8.82
CA LEU A 398 1.93 -0.99 -9.26
C LEU A 398 2.71 -0.44 -8.04
N ASP A 399 3.95 -0.88 -7.88
CA ASP A 399 4.82 -0.55 -6.76
C ASP A 399 6.24 -0.20 -7.27
N PRO A 400 6.73 1.03 -7.06
CA PRO A 400 6.00 2.16 -6.47
C PRO A 400 4.84 2.64 -7.37
N PRO A 401 3.80 3.29 -6.81
CA PRO A 401 2.77 3.93 -7.61
C PRO A 401 3.37 5.04 -8.48
N ASP A 402 2.84 5.21 -9.69
CA ASP A 402 3.33 6.23 -10.63
C ASP A 402 2.60 7.55 -10.44
N VAL A 403 3.35 8.59 -10.06
CA VAL A 403 2.84 9.95 -9.81
C VAL A 403 2.18 10.56 -11.05
N GLU A 404 2.67 10.24 -12.26
CA GLU A 404 2.12 10.79 -13.50
C GLU A 404 0.84 10.08 -13.95
N LEU A 405 0.52 8.92 -13.36
CA LEU A 405 -0.76 8.24 -13.57
C LEU A 405 -1.86 8.77 -12.64
N LEU A 406 -1.59 9.77 -11.79
CA LEU A 406 -2.57 10.34 -10.86
C LEU A 406 -3.96 10.62 -11.48
N PRO A 407 -4.09 11.21 -12.69
CA PRO A 407 -5.39 11.40 -13.32
C PRO A 407 -6.14 10.09 -13.57
N PHE A 408 -5.43 9.05 -14.00
CA PHE A 408 -6.01 7.74 -14.26
C PHE A 408 -6.46 7.03 -12.97
N TYR A 409 -5.67 7.12 -11.89
CA TYR A 409 -6.10 6.63 -10.57
C TYR A 409 -7.40 7.31 -10.11
N GLN A 410 -7.51 8.63 -10.28
CA GLN A 410 -8.69 9.40 -9.89
C GLN A 410 -9.93 9.02 -10.74
N GLU A 411 -9.75 8.83 -12.05
CA GLU A 411 -10.83 8.45 -12.97
C GLU A 411 -11.39 7.05 -12.64
N VAL A 412 -10.50 6.08 -12.42
CA VAL A 412 -10.90 4.71 -12.03
C VAL A 412 -11.61 4.71 -10.68
N LEU A 413 -11.12 5.49 -9.72
CA LEU A 413 -11.75 5.59 -8.40
C LEU A 413 -13.15 6.21 -8.48
N ALA A 414 -13.31 7.28 -9.28
CA ALA A 414 -14.61 7.91 -9.50
C ALA A 414 -15.63 6.95 -10.16
N ALA A 415 -15.17 6.04 -11.02
CA ALA A 415 -16.02 5.06 -11.70
C ALA A 415 -16.34 3.81 -10.85
N THR A 416 -15.52 3.47 -9.85
CA THR A 416 -15.69 2.24 -9.02
C THR A 416 -16.38 2.48 -7.69
N SER A 417 -16.31 3.68 -7.13
CA SER A 417 -16.93 4.13 -5.85
C SER A 417 -16.59 3.32 -4.57
N ALA A 418 -15.86 2.20 -4.64
CA ALA A 418 -15.60 1.32 -3.48
C ALA A 418 -14.29 0.50 -3.61
N GLU A 419 -13.15 1.17 -3.81
CA GLU A 419 -11.83 0.51 -3.88
C GLU A 419 -10.86 1.11 -2.85
N PRO A 420 -10.86 0.62 -1.59
CA PRO A 420 -10.03 1.17 -0.51
C PRO A 420 -8.55 1.29 -0.89
N PHE A 421 -8.01 0.28 -1.58
CA PHE A 421 -6.60 0.25 -1.97
C PHE A 421 -6.18 1.37 -2.92
N LEU A 422 -7.08 1.86 -3.77
CA LEU A 422 -6.77 3.01 -4.60
C LEU A 422 -6.62 4.28 -3.77
N HIS A 423 -7.40 4.44 -2.69
CA HIS A 423 -7.17 5.52 -1.73
C HIS A 423 -5.79 5.42 -1.09
N TYR A 424 -5.35 4.22 -0.67
CA TYR A 424 -4.00 4.04 -0.14
C TYR A 424 -2.92 4.44 -1.15
N ARG A 425 -3.04 4.03 -2.43
CA ARG A 425 -2.10 4.40 -3.49
C ARG A 425 -2.11 5.89 -3.82
N LEU A 426 -3.30 6.52 -3.87
CA LEU A 426 -3.43 7.96 -4.03
C LEU A 426 -2.79 8.72 -2.86
N GLY A 427 -2.98 8.23 -1.63
CA GLY A 427 -2.28 8.73 -0.46
C GLY A 427 -0.77 8.72 -0.68
N GLN A 428 -0.20 7.61 -1.18
CA GLN A 428 1.24 7.49 -1.44
C GLN A 428 1.70 8.47 -2.52
N ILE A 429 0.94 8.64 -3.59
CA ILE A 429 1.23 9.63 -4.65
C ILE A 429 1.21 11.04 -4.07
N TYR A 430 0.21 11.41 -3.27
CA TYR A 430 0.14 12.74 -2.66
C TYR A 430 1.26 12.98 -1.65
N LEU A 431 1.64 11.96 -0.87
CA LEU A 431 2.78 12.02 0.05
C LEU A 431 4.09 12.26 -0.71
N GLN A 432 4.30 11.58 -1.84
CA GLN A 432 5.45 11.79 -2.73
C GLN A 432 5.47 13.20 -3.33
N GLN A 433 4.29 13.77 -3.63
CA GLN A 433 4.14 15.16 -4.08
C GLN A 433 4.20 16.19 -2.92
N ASN A 434 4.47 15.75 -1.68
CA ASN A 434 4.44 16.57 -0.48
C ASN A 434 3.09 17.27 -0.21
N LYS A 435 1.98 16.71 -0.71
CA LYS A 435 0.60 17.20 -0.50
C LYS A 435 -0.01 16.49 0.71
N LEU A 436 0.48 16.85 1.89
CA LEU A 436 0.23 16.12 3.15
C LEU A 436 -1.26 16.08 3.55
N GLU A 437 -2.01 17.16 3.35
CA GLU A 437 -3.44 17.19 3.67
C GLU A 437 -4.27 16.23 2.80
N LEU A 438 -3.98 16.20 1.49
CA LEU A 438 -4.63 15.28 0.56
C LEU A 438 -4.25 13.82 0.86
N ALA A 439 -2.98 13.59 1.21
CA ALA A 439 -2.50 12.29 1.66
C ALA A 439 -3.28 11.78 2.89
N GLN A 440 -3.45 12.63 3.91
CA GLN A 440 -4.20 12.32 5.11
C GLN A 440 -5.68 12.00 4.81
N GLU A 441 -6.32 12.77 3.93
CA GLU A 441 -7.72 12.52 3.56
C GLU A 441 -7.88 11.18 2.83
N GLN A 442 -6.98 10.83 1.92
CA GLN A 442 -7.03 9.52 1.27
C GLN A 442 -6.80 8.37 2.26
N LEU A 443 -5.90 8.55 3.24
CA LEU A 443 -5.68 7.54 4.27
C LEU A 443 -6.92 7.34 5.16
N ARG A 444 -7.64 8.41 5.47
CA ARG A 444 -8.92 8.37 6.20
C ARG A 444 -9.99 7.58 5.42
N LEU A 445 -10.02 7.74 4.09
CA LEU A 445 -10.95 7.02 3.21
C LEU A 445 -10.57 5.54 3.02
N TYR A 446 -9.28 5.22 3.08
CA TYR A 446 -8.81 3.83 3.10
C TYR A 446 -9.31 3.07 4.35
N ALA A 447 -9.32 3.74 5.51
CA ALA A 447 -9.84 3.22 6.79
C ALA A 447 -9.28 1.84 7.22
N GLY A 448 -8.10 1.46 6.73
CA GLY A 448 -7.39 0.24 7.14
C GLY A 448 -6.70 0.40 8.48
N ASP A 449 -6.72 -0.64 9.31
CA ASP A 449 -6.00 -0.70 10.59
C ASP A 449 -4.72 -1.56 10.48
N ASP A 450 -4.05 -1.50 9.31
CA ASP A 450 -2.89 -2.35 9.01
C ASP A 450 -1.55 -1.62 9.24
N PRO A 451 -0.46 -2.35 9.54
CA PRO A 451 0.84 -1.73 9.83
C PRO A 451 1.41 -0.84 8.71
N ALA A 452 0.96 -0.97 7.46
CA ALA A 452 1.39 -0.08 6.39
C ALA A 452 0.80 1.34 6.53
N VAL A 453 -0.36 1.48 7.15
CA VAL A 453 -0.95 2.78 7.52
C VAL A 453 -0.09 3.48 8.57
N LEU A 454 0.40 2.76 9.57
CA LEU A 454 1.32 3.31 10.55
C LEU A 454 2.65 3.73 9.89
N LEU A 455 3.19 2.95 8.96
CA LEU A 455 4.39 3.37 8.18
C LEU A 455 4.14 4.67 7.42
N PHE A 456 2.97 4.79 6.81
CA PHE A 456 2.55 5.99 6.10
C PHE A 456 2.48 7.19 7.05
N GLN A 457 1.83 7.03 8.20
CA GLN A 457 1.71 8.07 9.23
C GLN A 457 3.09 8.50 9.77
N ALA A 458 4.00 7.55 9.97
CA ALA A 458 5.37 7.84 10.40
C ALA A 458 6.12 8.68 9.36
N GLU A 459 5.99 8.36 8.06
CA GLU A 459 6.61 9.15 6.99
C GLU A 459 5.96 10.53 6.85
N GLN A 460 4.64 10.63 7.05
CA GLN A 460 3.95 11.92 7.06
C GLN A 460 4.42 12.80 8.22
N ALA A 461 4.49 12.28 9.44
CA ALA A 461 5.01 13.00 10.61
C ALA A 461 6.46 13.46 10.36
N ARG A 462 7.30 12.59 9.78
CA ARG A 462 8.67 12.92 9.39
C ARG A 462 8.73 14.10 8.41
N ARG A 463 7.84 14.16 7.41
CA ARG A 463 7.75 15.27 6.45
C ARG A 463 7.19 16.56 7.04
N GLN A 464 6.47 16.47 8.16
CA GLN A 464 6.01 17.61 8.95
C GLN A 464 7.04 18.08 9.98
N ASP A 465 8.24 17.50 9.97
CA ASP A 465 9.30 17.74 10.97
C ASP A 465 8.92 17.31 12.40
N ASP A 466 7.85 16.51 12.57
CA ASP A 466 7.49 15.87 13.83
C ASP A 466 8.25 14.54 13.97
N LEU A 467 9.55 14.66 14.25
CA LEU A 467 10.46 13.52 14.34
C LEU A 467 10.14 12.62 15.54
N ASP A 468 9.67 13.18 16.66
CA ASP A 468 9.36 12.40 17.86
C ASP A 468 8.20 11.44 17.62
N THR A 469 7.11 11.92 17.01
CA THR A 469 5.98 11.07 16.62
C THR A 469 6.40 10.03 15.59
N SER A 470 7.19 10.42 14.59
CA SER A 470 7.69 9.51 13.56
C SER A 470 8.54 8.37 14.15
N ILE A 471 9.50 8.70 15.01
CA ILE A 471 10.36 7.72 15.70
C ILE A 471 9.52 6.76 16.55
N ALA A 472 8.55 7.28 17.31
CA ALA A 472 7.69 6.45 18.17
C ALA A 472 6.89 5.42 17.34
N ILE A 473 6.33 5.83 16.20
CA ILE A 473 5.59 4.93 15.31
C ILE A 473 6.52 3.88 14.68
N TYR A 474 7.71 4.27 14.22
CA TYR A 474 8.68 3.29 13.69
C TYR A 474 9.08 2.27 14.75
N GLN A 475 9.35 2.69 15.99
CA GLN A 475 9.66 1.78 17.09
C GLN A 475 8.49 0.87 17.43
N GLN A 476 7.26 1.37 17.43
CA GLN A 476 6.06 0.56 17.61
C GLN A 476 5.97 -0.53 16.55
N LEU A 477 6.24 -0.20 15.28
CA LEU A 477 6.19 -1.13 14.17
C LEU A 477 7.28 -2.21 14.26
N ILE A 478 8.50 -1.83 14.64
CA ILE A 478 9.63 -2.75 14.83
C ILE A 478 9.34 -3.75 15.95
N ASN A 479 8.73 -3.29 17.04
CA ASN A 479 8.46 -4.11 18.23
C ASN A 479 7.14 -4.91 18.16
N SER A 480 6.31 -4.70 17.14
CA SER A 480 5.00 -5.35 17.04
C SER A 480 5.10 -6.78 16.48
N PRO A 481 4.64 -7.82 17.20
CA PRO A 481 4.65 -9.20 16.71
C PRO A 481 3.79 -9.42 15.45
N SER A 482 2.87 -8.50 15.19
CA SER A 482 1.98 -8.54 14.02
C SER A 482 2.59 -7.94 12.75
N SER A 483 3.72 -7.24 12.87
CA SER A 483 4.43 -6.62 11.75
C SER A 483 5.16 -7.67 10.91
N SER A 484 5.01 -7.60 9.59
CA SER A 484 5.79 -8.44 8.69
C SER A 484 7.22 -7.91 8.51
N ASN A 485 8.18 -8.76 8.13
CA ASN A 485 9.57 -8.34 7.89
C ASN A 485 9.70 -7.17 6.89
N GLU A 486 8.82 -7.08 5.89
CA GLU A 486 8.78 -5.96 4.93
C GLU A 486 8.43 -4.63 5.62
N VAL A 487 7.45 -4.66 6.53
CA VAL A 487 7.02 -3.48 7.31
C VAL A 487 8.12 -3.08 8.29
N VAL A 488 8.70 -4.06 8.99
CA VAL A 488 9.83 -3.83 9.91
C VAL A 488 11.02 -3.23 9.15
N THR A 489 11.34 -3.76 7.97
CA THR A 489 12.40 -3.21 7.10
C THR A 489 12.10 -1.75 6.75
N GLY A 490 10.87 -1.43 6.33
CA GLY A 490 10.47 -0.06 6.03
C GLY A 490 10.59 0.88 7.25
N ALA A 491 10.22 0.40 8.45
CA ALA A 491 10.33 1.17 9.68
C ALA A 491 11.80 1.41 10.09
N LEU A 492 12.63 0.37 10.01
CA LEU A 492 14.08 0.48 10.25
C LEU A 492 14.73 1.46 9.27
N GLN A 493 14.35 1.44 7.98
CA GLN A 493 14.87 2.37 6.98
C GLN A 493 14.45 3.82 7.25
N GLY A 494 13.17 4.04 7.60
CA GLY A 494 12.67 5.36 7.96
C GLY A 494 13.40 5.93 9.17
N LEU A 495 13.58 5.11 10.22
CA LEU A 495 14.31 5.48 11.42
C LEU A 495 15.80 5.74 11.15
N ALA A 496 16.45 4.90 10.33
CA ALA A 496 17.82 5.11 9.90
C ALA A 496 17.99 6.43 9.14
N GLY A 497 17.02 6.79 8.29
CA GLY A 497 16.99 8.08 7.60
C GLY A 497 16.88 9.27 8.56
N ILE A 498 16.12 9.15 9.65
CA ILE A 498 16.04 10.19 10.70
C ILE A 498 17.39 10.33 11.40
N TYR A 499 18.00 9.23 11.83
CA TYR A 499 19.31 9.26 12.49
C TYR A 499 20.41 9.78 11.55
N GLN A 500 20.36 9.43 10.27
CA GLN A 500 21.24 10.00 9.25
C GLN A 500 21.07 11.53 9.18
N GLY A 501 19.84 12.04 9.12
CA GLY A 501 19.56 13.48 9.11
C GLY A 501 20.04 14.21 10.37
N GLN A 502 20.08 13.52 11.52
CA GLN A 502 20.64 14.03 12.77
C GLN A 502 22.17 13.90 12.87
N GLY A 503 22.85 13.39 11.83
CA GLY A 503 24.29 13.11 11.85
C GLY A 503 24.68 11.91 12.74
N ARG A 504 23.72 11.15 13.24
CA ARG A 504 23.90 9.96 14.08
C ARG A 504 24.14 8.71 13.23
N TYR A 505 25.21 8.74 12.44
CA TYR A 505 25.51 7.69 11.46
C TYR A 505 25.77 6.32 12.11
N ALA A 506 26.34 6.26 13.32
CA ALA A 506 26.55 5.00 14.03
C ALA A 506 25.22 4.29 14.35
N ASP A 507 24.23 5.04 14.83
CA ASP A 507 22.90 4.50 15.13
C ASP A 507 22.19 4.05 13.85
N ALA A 508 22.29 4.83 12.76
CA ALA A 508 21.74 4.47 11.46
C ALA A 508 22.37 3.18 10.90
N LEU A 509 23.68 2.97 11.10
CA LEU A 509 24.38 1.76 10.68
C LEU A 509 23.91 0.51 11.43
N SER A 510 23.70 0.59 12.75
CA SER A 510 23.16 -0.53 13.53
C SER A 510 21.78 -0.97 13.02
N LEU A 511 20.92 -0.03 12.63
CA LEU A 511 19.63 -0.35 12.02
C LEU A 511 19.77 -1.03 10.64
N TYR A 512 20.79 -0.66 9.87
CA TYR A 512 21.07 -1.32 8.58
C TYR A 512 21.60 -2.75 8.74
N GLU A 513 22.34 -3.04 9.81
CA GLU A 513 22.73 -4.41 10.16
C GLU A 513 21.50 -5.28 10.45
N GLU A 514 20.50 -4.75 11.16
CA GLU A 514 19.21 -5.42 11.37
C GLU A 514 18.44 -5.63 10.06
N ILE A 515 18.40 -4.63 9.17
CA ILE A 515 17.76 -4.75 7.84
C ILE A 515 18.39 -5.89 7.03
N ILE A 516 19.73 -5.97 7.00
CA ILE A 516 20.45 -7.03 6.28
C ILE A 516 20.19 -8.39 6.93
N ALA A 517 20.14 -8.47 8.26
CA ALA A 517 19.82 -9.72 8.96
C ALA A 517 18.41 -10.24 8.65
N LEU A 518 17.43 -9.35 8.45
CA LEU A 518 16.06 -9.71 8.07
C LEU A 518 15.95 -10.27 6.65
N ASN A 519 16.84 -9.86 5.74
CA ASN A 519 16.90 -10.39 4.38
C ASN A 519 18.35 -10.42 3.84
N PRO A 520 19.14 -11.44 4.20
CA PRO A 520 20.57 -11.52 3.83
C PRO A 520 20.83 -11.64 2.33
N GLY A 521 19.82 -11.97 1.53
CA GLY A 521 19.91 -12.10 0.08
C GLY A 521 19.69 -10.80 -0.69
N ASN A 522 19.46 -9.67 0.00
CA ASN A 522 19.28 -8.35 -0.63
C ASN A 522 20.55 -7.52 -0.52
N ASP A 523 21.48 -7.76 -1.43
CA ASP A 523 22.77 -7.07 -1.53
C ASP A 523 22.65 -5.57 -1.87
N ALA A 524 21.52 -5.09 -2.40
CA ALA A 524 21.26 -3.66 -2.53
C ALA A 524 21.30 -2.92 -1.16
N LYS A 525 20.98 -3.61 -0.05
CA LYS A 525 21.08 -3.01 1.30
C LYS A 525 22.52 -2.76 1.72
N ILE A 526 23.48 -3.50 1.16
CA ILE A 526 24.92 -3.27 1.37
C ILE A 526 25.32 -1.91 0.79
N LEU A 527 24.75 -1.49 -0.35
CA LEU A 527 24.99 -0.15 -0.91
C LEU A 527 24.53 0.95 0.05
N GLY A 528 23.36 0.77 0.68
CA GLY A 528 22.81 1.73 1.64
C GLY A 528 23.66 1.82 2.90
N GLN A 529 24.07 0.67 3.46
CA GLN A 529 25.01 0.61 4.58
C GLN A 529 26.34 1.29 4.22
N THR A 530 26.87 1.03 3.02
CA THR A 530 28.13 1.62 2.54
C THR A 530 28.02 3.13 2.39
N SER A 531 26.91 3.64 1.86
CA SER A 531 26.66 5.08 1.75
C SER A 531 26.64 5.75 3.14
N LEU A 532 25.94 5.15 4.12
CA LEU A 532 25.91 5.64 5.50
C LEU A 532 27.28 5.59 6.17
N ALA A 533 28.02 4.48 5.98
CA ALA A 533 29.35 4.32 6.55
C ALA A 533 30.34 5.34 5.99
N TYR A 534 30.24 5.62 4.70
CA TYR A 534 31.07 6.62 4.03
C TYR A 534 30.73 8.04 4.51
N GLN A 535 29.45 8.41 4.53
CA GLN A 535 29.02 9.73 5.02
C GLN A 535 29.39 9.95 6.50
N GLY A 536 29.30 8.91 7.32
CA GLY A 536 29.75 8.90 8.72
C GLY A 536 31.27 8.85 8.91
N LYS A 537 32.06 8.82 7.82
CA LYS A 537 33.53 8.75 7.83
C LYS A 537 34.10 7.51 8.53
N PHE A 538 33.33 6.42 8.58
CA PHE A 538 33.77 5.14 9.15
C PHE A 538 34.58 4.31 8.15
N ILE A 539 34.40 4.54 6.85
CA ILE A 539 35.16 3.90 5.77
C ILE A 539 35.77 4.94 4.84
N SER A 540 36.80 4.53 4.11
CA SER A 540 37.45 5.38 3.11
C SER A 540 36.66 5.45 1.79
N VAL A 541 36.97 6.42 0.94
CA VAL A 541 36.35 6.55 -0.38
C VAL A 541 36.65 5.33 -1.26
N GLU A 542 37.87 4.81 -1.19
CA GLU A 542 38.31 3.65 -1.97
C GLU A 542 37.53 2.38 -1.59
N THR A 543 37.18 2.24 -0.30
CA THR A 543 36.36 1.13 0.17
C THR A 543 34.94 1.22 -0.39
N ALA A 544 34.36 2.42 -0.35
CA ALA A 544 33.01 2.66 -0.87
C ALA A 544 32.93 2.53 -2.40
N GLU A 545 33.96 2.99 -3.12
CA GLU A 545 34.11 2.81 -4.57
C GLU A 545 34.23 1.34 -4.94
N SER A 546 35.02 0.56 -4.20
CA SER A 546 35.15 -0.88 -4.45
C SER A 546 33.82 -1.62 -4.32
N VAL A 547 32.96 -1.26 -3.36
CA VAL A 547 31.62 -1.86 -3.23
C VAL A 547 30.73 -1.48 -4.41
N LEU A 548 30.76 -0.21 -4.84
CA LEU A 548 30.01 0.25 -6.01
C LEU A 548 30.45 -0.49 -7.29
N GLU A 549 31.76 -0.65 -7.51
CA GLU A 549 32.30 -1.37 -8.67
C GLU A 549 31.88 -2.84 -8.68
N GLN A 550 31.91 -3.51 -7.53
CA GLN A 550 31.43 -4.90 -7.39
C GLN A 550 29.94 -5.01 -7.74
N TRP A 551 29.13 -4.06 -7.27
CA TRP A 551 27.70 -4.01 -7.60
C TRP A 551 27.48 -3.87 -9.11
N LEU A 552 28.14 -2.91 -9.75
CA LEU A 552 28.03 -2.64 -11.18
C LEU A 552 28.55 -3.81 -12.05
N ALA A 553 29.49 -4.60 -11.54
CA ALA A 553 29.98 -5.79 -12.22
C ALA A 553 29.03 -7.00 -12.10
N ALA A 554 28.28 -7.10 -11.00
CA ALA A 554 27.40 -8.23 -10.71
C ALA A 554 25.97 -8.04 -11.25
N HIS A 555 25.52 -6.80 -11.48
CA HIS A 555 24.14 -6.47 -11.80
C HIS A 555 24.00 -5.84 -13.20
N SER A 556 22.80 -5.94 -13.77
CA SER A 556 22.52 -5.31 -15.05
C SER A 556 22.34 -3.78 -14.92
N ALA A 557 22.60 -3.03 -15.99
CA ALA A 557 22.47 -1.56 -16.00
C ALA A 557 21.03 -1.04 -15.75
N ASN A 558 20.04 -1.92 -15.80
CA ASN A 558 18.64 -1.62 -15.54
C ASN A 558 18.27 -1.78 -14.05
N GLU A 559 19.16 -2.36 -13.24
CA GLU A 559 18.97 -2.58 -11.81
C GLU A 559 19.42 -1.35 -11.01
N ASN A 560 18.49 -0.43 -10.82
CA ASN A 560 18.74 0.87 -10.20
C ASN A 560 18.00 1.02 -8.86
N PRO A 561 18.41 0.31 -7.79
CA PRO A 561 17.76 0.43 -6.48
C PRO A 561 18.00 1.81 -5.84
N PRO A 562 17.13 2.30 -4.93
CA PRO A 562 17.30 3.59 -4.26
C PRO A 562 18.65 3.77 -3.55
N GLU A 563 19.19 2.69 -2.99
CA GLU A 563 20.49 2.68 -2.32
C GLU A 563 21.65 2.95 -3.28
N LEU A 564 21.52 2.59 -4.57
CA LEU A 564 22.51 2.92 -5.60
C LEU A 564 22.56 4.43 -5.83
N TYR A 565 21.41 5.11 -5.91
CA TYR A 565 21.36 6.57 -6.00
C TYR A 565 22.02 7.23 -4.79
N SER A 566 21.80 6.65 -3.60
CA SER A 566 22.36 7.17 -2.34
C SER A 566 23.88 7.02 -2.28
N LEU A 567 24.44 5.89 -2.71
CA LEU A 567 25.90 5.69 -2.74
C LEU A 567 26.56 6.53 -3.85
N VAL A 568 26.04 6.47 -5.07
CA VAL A 568 26.56 7.25 -6.22
C VAL A 568 26.46 8.75 -5.95
N GLY A 569 25.37 9.20 -5.34
CA GLY A 569 25.19 10.58 -4.90
C GLY A 569 26.11 10.97 -3.74
N ALA A 570 26.45 10.07 -2.82
CA ALA A 570 27.35 10.37 -1.71
C ALA A 570 28.82 10.49 -2.15
N LEU A 571 29.27 9.60 -3.04
CA LEU A 571 30.65 9.58 -3.52
C LEU A 571 31.03 10.85 -4.30
N PRO A 572 32.31 11.25 -4.32
CA PRO A 572 32.78 12.41 -5.08
C PRO A 572 32.45 12.31 -6.57
N ALA A 573 32.38 13.45 -7.27
CA ALA A 573 32.20 13.45 -8.72
C ALA A 573 33.45 12.90 -9.42
N ASP A 574 33.25 12.03 -10.41
CA ASP A 574 34.34 11.36 -11.13
C ASP A 574 33.94 11.13 -12.60
N PRO A 575 34.74 11.62 -13.56
CA PRO A 575 34.50 11.42 -14.99
C PRO A 575 34.33 9.95 -15.40
N ALA A 576 34.99 9.00 -14.71
CA ALA A 576 34.85 7.57 -14.99
C ALA A 576 33.43 7.04 -14.74
N ARG A 577 32.64 7.74 -13.92
CA ARG A 577 31.25 7.40 -13.56
C ARG A 577 30.19 8.08 -14.44
N SER A 578 30.58 8.74 -15.53
CA SER A 578 29.63 9.43 -16.43
C SER A 578 28.51 8.51 -16.95
N ALA A 579 28.83 7.27 -17.32
CA ALA A 579 27.86 6.30 -17.83
C ALA A 579 26.78 5.93 -16.79
N ILE A 580 27.14 5.78 -15.51
CA ILE A 580 26.15 5.46 -14.47
C ILE A 580 25.29 6.68 -14.13
N TYR A 581 25.84 7.90 -14.17
CA TYR A 581 25.03 9.12 -13.99
C TYR A 581 23.95 9.24 -15.08
N GLU A 582 24.30 8.97 -16.34
CA GLU A 582 23.35 8.97 -17.46
C GLU A 582 22.27 7.90 -17.28
N SER A 583 22.65 6.66 -16.97
CA SER A 583 21.70 5.56 -16.74
C SER A 583 20.69 5.87 -15.62
N LEU A 584 21.18 6.38 -14.49
CA LEU A 584 20.33 6.74 -13.35
C LEU A 584 19.41 7.92 -13.67
N LEU A 585 19.85 8.90 -14.47
CA LEU A 585 19.02 10.04 -14.87
C LEU A 585 18.03 9.70 -15.98
N VAL A 586 18.26 8.67 -16.79
CA VAL A 586 17.22 8.12 -17.68
C VAL A 586 16.09 7.51 -16.85
N THR A 587 16.43 6.80 -15.78
CA THR A 587 15.46 6.12 -14.91
C THR A 587 14.72 7.10 -14.00
N ASN A 588 15.44 8.07 -13.43
CA ASN A 588 14.89 9.09 -12.54
C ASN A 588 15.45 10.48 -12.90
N PRO A 589 14.86 11.18 -13.89
CA PRO A 589 15.37 12.46 -14.38
C PRO A 589 15.37 13.59 -13.36
N SER A 590 14.53 13.49 -12.32
CA SER A 590 14.39 14.49 -11.25
C SER A 590 15.36 14.28 -10.09
N SER A 591 16.24 13.27 -10.14
CA SER A 591 17.22 13.03 -9.07
C SER A 591 18.25 14.16 -8.99
N LEU A 592 18.09 15.05 -8.01
CA LEU A 592 19.01 16.17 -7.77
C LEU A 592 20.42 15.69 -7.39
N LEU A 593 20.53 14.63 -6.58
CA LEU A 593 21.81 14.05 -6.15
C LEU A 593 22.67 13.61 -7.34
N ILE A 594 22.08 12.89 -8.30
CA ILE A 594 22.81 12.40 -9.46
C ILE A 594 23.09 13.53 -10.44
N ARG A 595 22.12 14.43 -10.66
CA ARG A 595 22.30 15.60 -11.52
C ARG A 595 23.41 16.52 -11.01
N GLN A 596 23.54 16.67 -9.69
CA GLN A 596 24.66 17.36 -9.06
C GLN A 596 26.00 16.75 -9.46
N ARG A 597 26.16 15.42 -9.34
CA ARG A 597 27.41 14.74 -9.72
C ARG A 597 27.71 14.89 -11.20
N GLN A 598 26.70 14.79 -12.06
CA GLN A 598 26.85 15.02 -13.50
C GLN A 598 27.35 16.45 -13.81
N ILE A 599 26.76 17.48 -13.19
CA ILE A 599 27.17 18.88 -13.39
C ILE A 599 28.59 19.12 -12.85
N GLN A 600 28.95 18.51 -11.71
CA GLN A 600 30.30 18.60 -11.16
C GLN A 600 31.35 17.96 -12.07
N VAL A 601 31.04 16.81 -12.69
CA VAL A 601 31.91 16.22 -13.73
C VAL A 601 32.00 17.13 -14.95
N LEU A 602 30.87 17.70 -15.39
CA LEU A 602 30.86 18.64 -16.52
C LEU A 602 31.74 19.86 -16.23
N ALA A 603 31.76 20.37 -15.00
CA ALA A 603 32.62 21.50 -14.62
C ALA A 603 34.13 21.21 -14.76
N MET A 604 34.53 19.94 -14.73
CA MET A 604 35.92 19.53 -14.93
C MET A 604 36.36 19.58 -16.40
N SER A 605 35.41 19.48 -17.34
CA SER A 605 35.69 19.43 -18.79
C SER A 605 35.21 20.68 -19.54
N ASP A 606 34.03 21.19 -19.20
CA ASP A 606 33.39 22.37 -19.77
C ASP A 606 32.74 23.23 -18.66
N PRO A 607 33.52 24.17 -18.07
CA PRO A 607 33.04 25.08 -17.04
C PRO A 607 31.83 25.93 -17.47
N ASP A 608 31.75 26.31 -18.74
CA ASP A 608 30.66 27.17 -19.22
C ASP A 608 29.36 26.38 -19.33
N ALA A 609 29.40 25.18 -19.91
CA ALA A 609 28.26 24.28 -19.97
C ALA A 609 27.79 23.86 -18.56
N ALA A 610 28.70 23.65 -17.62
CA ALA A 610 28.35 23.33 -16.23
C ALA A 610 27.58 24.46 -15.54
N ASN A 611 28.00 25.71 -15.73
CA ASN A 611 27.29 26.88 -15.21
C ASN A 611 25.91 27.05 -15.86
N GLU A 612 25.79 26.77 -17.16
CA GLU A 612 24.49 26.79 -17.84
C GLU A 612 23.57 25.70 -17.30
N ALA A 613 24.06 24.47 -17.16
CA ALA A 613 23.31 23.36 -16.60
C ALA A 613 22.85 23.64 -15.16
N ALA A 614 23.70 24.26 -14.33
CA ALA A 614 23.33 24.70 -12.99
C ALA A 614 22.23 25.78 -13.02
N ALA A 615 22.30 26.74 -13.96
CA ALA A 615 21.26 27.76 -14.12
C ALA A 615 19.93 27.18 -14.59
N GLN A 616 19.96 26.22 -15.52
CA GLN A 616 18.76 25.50 -15.97
C GLN A 616 18.13 24.71 -14.80
N LEU A 617 18.96 24.09 -13.95
CA LEU A 617 18.49 23.35 -12.78
C LEU A 617 17.78 24.26 -11.77
N VAL A 618 18.32 25.46 -11.53
CA VAL A 618 17.68 26.50 -10.71
C VAL A 618 16.36 26.97 -11.32
N ALA A 619 16.33 27.22 -12.64
CA ALA A 619 15.10 27.64 -13.32
C ALA A 619 13.99 26.58 -13.26
N ALA A 620 14.36 25.29 -13.27
CA ALA A 620 13.43 24.18 -13.12
C ALA A 620 12.94 23.98 -11.68
N ASN A 621 13.72 24.39 -10.68
CA ASN A 621 13.42 24.16 -9.25
C ASN A 621 13.68 25.42 -8.39
N PRO A 622 12.98 26.54 -8.65
CA PRO A 622 13.27 27.83 -8.01
C PRO A 622 13.02 27.86 -6.49
N GLU A 623 12.32 26.87 -5.95
CA GLU A 623 12.00 26.77 -4.53
C GLU A 623 12.99 25.88 -3.75
N ALA A 624 13.81 25.07 -4.43
CA ALA A 624 14.73 24.15 -3.78
C ALA A 624 16.02 24.87 -3.31
N PRO A 625 16.36 24.88 -2.01
CA PRO A 625 17.58 25.54 -1.54
C PRO A 625 18.87 24.89 -2.07
N GLU A 626 18.86 23.57 -2.30
CA GLU A 626 20.02 22.79 -2.72
C GLU A 626 20.52 23.19 -4.12
N VAL A 627 19.62 23.64 -5.00
CA VAL A 627 20.02 24.04 -6.37
C VAL A 627 20.76 25.37 -6.39
N TYR A 628 20.46 26.28 -5.46
CA TYR A 628 21.22 27.53 -5.30
C TYR A 628 22.59 27.26 -4.67
N LEU A 629 22.67 26.34 -3.71
CA LEU A 629 23.95 25.93 -3.13
C LEU A 629 24.86 25.33 -4.21
N LEU A 630 24.33 24.43 -5.05
CA LEU A 630 25.06 23.85 -6.16
C LEU A 630 25.47 24.90 -7.19
N GLN A 631 24.58 25.82 -7.58
CA GLN A 631 24.92 26.91 -8.49
C GLN A 631 26.06 27.78 -7.93
N GLY A 632 26.00 28.10 -6.64
CA GLY A 632 27.05 28.82 -5.93
C GLY A 632 28.39 28.09 -6.02
N GLN A 633 28.40 26.79 -5.72
CA GLN A 633 29.61 25.98 -5.70
C GLN A 633 30.22 25.83 -7.09
N ILE A 634 29.43 25.47 -8.10
CA ILE A 634 29.90 25.36 -9.49
C ILE A 634 30.43 26.71 -9.99
N ALA A 635 29.72 27.80 -9.72
CA ALA A 635 30.17 29.13 -10.12
C ALA A 635 31.47 29.55 -9.40
N GLN A 636 31.64 29.17 -8.13
CA GLN A 636 32.86 29.43 -7.37
C GLN A 636 34.04 28.63 -7.93
N ASP A 637 33.87 27.32 -8.12
CA ASP A 637 34.92 26.41 -8.62
C ASP A 637 35.38 26.78 -10.04
N THR A 638 34.47 27.33 -10.83
CA THR A 638 34.74 27.78 -12.22
C THR A 638 35.13 29.26 -12.32
N GLY A 639 35.28 29.98 -11.20
CA GLY A 639 35.73 31.37 -11.15
C GLY A 639 34.67 32.44 -11.49
N LYS A 640 33.40 32.08 -11.67
CA LYS A 640 32.28 33.01 -11.86
C LYS A 640 31.77 33.59 -10.53
N LEU A 641 32.67 34.29 -9.83
CA LEU A 641 32.48 34.74 -8.44
C LEU A 641 31.23 35.62 -8.23
N SER A 642 30.83 36.43 -9.21
CA SER A 642 29.61 37.25 -9.13
C SER A 642 28.34 36.40 -9.14
N THR A 643 28.30 35.35 -9.97
CA THR A 643 27.19 34.39 -9.99
C THR A 643 27.15 33.60 -8.70
N ALA A 644 28.32 33.16 -8.20
CA ALA A 644 28.43 32.45 -6.93
C ALA A 644 27.91 33.29 -5.76
N SER A 645 28.33 34.55 -5.67
CA SER A 645 27.86 35.50 -4.66
C SER A 645 26.33 35.61 -4.65
N ARG A 646 25.73 35.84 -5.82
CA ARG A 646 24.28 36.01 -5.94
C ARG A 646 23.52 34.74 -5.56
N ALA A 647 24.03 33.57 -5.92
CA ALA A 647 23.38 32.29 -5.59
C ALA A 647 23.36 32.06 -4.07
N TYR A 648 24.49 32.27 -3.39
CA TYR A 648 24.55 32.17 -1.93
C TYR A 648 23.73 33.25 -1.23
N GLU A 649 23.75 34.50 -1.72
CA GLU A 649 22.92 35.60 -1.18
C GLU A 649 21.43 35.27 -1.28
N THR A 650 20.96 34.80 -2.43
CA THR A 650 19.55 34.38 -2.62
C THR A 650 19.14 33.30 -1.64
N LEU A 651 20.05 32.37 -1.35
CA LEU A 651 19.81 31.29 -0.41
C LEU A 651 19.74 31.80 1.05
N LEU A 652 20.63 32.73 1.42
CA LEU A 652 20.66 33.36 2.74
C LEU A 652 19.50 34.35 2.97
N GLU A 653 18.95 34.95 1.92
CA GLU A 653 17.71 35.74 2.03
C GLU A 653 16.52 34.90 2.52
N ARG A 654 16.50 33.61 2.16
CA ARG A 654 15.46 32.66 2.56
C ARG A 654 15.78 31.98 3.88
N ASN A 655 17.04 31.60 4.08
CA ASN A 655 17.53 30.96 5.30
C ASN A 655 18.82 31.65 5.78
N PRO A 656 18.70 32.69 6.64
CA PRO A 656 19.84 33.49 7.08
C PRO A 656 20.93 32.74 7.85
N GLU A 657 20.61 31.58 8.43
CA GLU A 657 21.53 30.77 9.24
C GLU A 657 22.02 29.52 8.50
N GLN A 658 21.80 29.41 7.19
CA GLN A 658 22.25 28.25 6.44
C GLN A 658 23.78 28.20 6.36
N PHE A 659 24.37 27.29 7.13
CA PHE A 659 25.82 27.16 7.33
C PHE A 659 26.62 27.10 6.02
N ASP A 660 26.26 26.23 5.08
CA ASP A 660 27.03 26.03 3.84
C ASP A 660 27.04 27.26 2.93
N ALA A 661 25.94 28.02 2.84
CA ALA A 661 25.92 29.27 2.08
C ALA A 661 26.72 30.38 2.75
N ILE A 662 26.73 30.46 4.09
CA ILE A 662 27.58 31.41 4.82
C ILE A 662 29.05 31.12 4.52
N VAL A 663 29.47 29.85 4.65
CA VAL A 663 30.86 29.42 4.37
C VAL A 663 31.22 29.64 2.90
N GLY A 664 30.33 29.27 1.97
CA GLY A 664 30.51 29.49 0.53
C GLY A 664 30.67 30.96 0.18
N LEU A 665 29.77 31.82 0.68
CA LEU A 665 29.84 33.26 0.46
C LEU A 665 31.10 33.88 1.09
N ALA A 666 31.52 33.42 2.28
CA ALA A 666 32.77 33.84 2.92
C ALA A 666 33.97 33.52 2.03
N GLY A 667 34.02 32.31 1.47
CA GLY A 667 35.05 31.88 0.52
C GLY A 667 35.06 32.70 -0.77
N VAL A 668 33.87 33.00 -1.33
CA VAL A 668 33.75 33.86 -2.51
C VAL A 668 34.21 35.30 -2.21
N ARG A 669 33.84 35.86 -1.06
CA ARG A 669 34.30 37.20 -0.62
C ARG A 669 35.81 37.22 -0.42
N PHE A 670 36.39 36.15 0.11
CA PHE A 670 37.84 35.99 0.22
C PHE A 670 38.51 36.01 -1.17
N GLN A 671 38.01 35.22 -2.13
CA GLN A 671 38.53 35.19 -3.51
C GLN A 671 38.36 36.54 -4.24
N GLN A 672 37.34 37.31 -3.89
CA GLN A 672 37.13 38.68 -4.36
C GLN A 672 38.01 39.73 -3.65
N LEU A 673 38.92 39.32 -2.76
CA LEU A 673 39.77 40.19 -1.93
C LEU A 673 38.98 41.10 -0.96
N ARG A 674 37.71 40.76 -0.67
CA ARG A 674 36.83 41.49 0.26
C ARG A 674 36.97 40.92 1.67
N TYR A 675 38.17 41.05 2.22
CA TYR A 675 38.56 40.36 3.45
C TYR A 675 37.72 40.70 4.67
N GLN A 676 37.23 41.94 4.80
CA GLN A 676 36.39 42.34 5.94
C GLN A 676 35.02 41.65 5.92
N GLU A 677 34.40 41.52 4.75
CA GLU A 677 33.12 40.82 4.59
C GLU A 677 33.30 39.32 4.82
N ALA A 678 34.37 38.74 4.26
CA ALA A 678 34.72 37.34 4.48
C ALA A 678 34.90 37.03 5.96
N HIS A 679 35.56 37.92 6.73
CA HIS A 679 35.78 37.72 8.16
C HIS A 679 34.47 37.69 8.93
N ARG A 680 33.54 38.61 8.65
CA ARG A 680 32.22 38.63 9.32
C ARG A 680 31.42 37.35 9.05
N LEU A 681 31.46 36.85 7.81
CA LEU A 681 30.76 35.62 7.44
C LEU A 681 31.41 34.40 8.09
N TYR A 682 32.75 34.33 8.14
CA TYR A 682 33.44 33.27 8.88
C TYR A 682 33.15 33.33 10.39
N ASP A 683 33.07 34.52 10.99
CA ASP A 683 32.67 34.66 12.40
C ASP A 683 31.25 34.14 12.65
N GLN A 684 30.32 34.42 11.73
CA GLN A 684 28.95 33.87 11.77
C GLN A 684 28.96 32.34 11.66
N ALA A 685 29.69 31.78 10.70
CA ALA A 685 29.81 30.34 10.55
C ALA A 685 30.46 29.68 11.80
N ILE A 686 31.47 30.32 12.41
CA ILE A 686 32.11 29.85 13.64
C ILE A 686 31.16 29.93 14.84
N ALA A 687 30.25 30.91 14.89
CA ALA A 687 29.24 30.99 15.93
C ALA A 687 28.25 29.81 15.83
N ILE A 688 27.94 29.35 14.61
CA ILE A 688 27.08 28.19 14.35
C ILE A 688 27.81 26.87 14.69
N ALA A 689 29.06 26.72 14.22
CA ALA A 689 29.88 25.53 14.42
C ALA A 689 31.18 25.86 15.19
N PRO A 690 31.10 26.10 16.52
CA PRO A 690 32.25 26.57 17.30
C PRO A 690 33.38 25.55 17.38
N ASP A 691 33.10 24.27 17.15
CA ASP A 691 34.09 23.19 17.25
C ASP A 691 34.68 22.77 15.89
N ASP A 692 34.30 23.43 14.78
CA ASP A 692 34.88 23.15 13.47
C ASP A 692 36.30 23.73 13.36
N ILE A 693 37.30 22.84 13.49
CA ILE A 693 38.72 23.18 13.44
C ILE A 693 39.13 23.70 12.06
N ASN A 694 38.58 23.14 10.98
CA ASN A 694 38.93 23.53 9.62
C ASN A 694 38.45 24.95 9.34
N LEU A 695 37.23 25.28 9.78
CA LEU A 695 36.68 26.62 9.65
C LEU A 695 37.52 27.66 10.40
N ARG A 696 37.99 27.33 11.62
CA ARG A 696 38.91 28.19 12.38
C ARG A 696 40.26 28.35 11.70
N GLN A 697 40.81 27.29 11.12
CA GLN A 697 42.05 27.36 10.33
C GLN A 697 41.92 28.27 9.10
N THR A 698 40.78 28.20 8.41
CA THR A 698 40.48 29.08 7.28
C THR A 698 40.34 30.54 7.72
N SER A 699 39.69 30.80 8.86
CA SER A 699 39.61 32.15 9.44
C SER A 699 41.00 32.70 9.83
N ILE A 700 41.86 31.88 10.43
CA ILE A 700 43.26 32.26 10.73
C ILE A 700 44.03 32.60 9.45
N SER A 701 43.87 31.81 8.38
CA SER A 701 44.48 32.11 7.07
C SER A 701 44.01 33.45 6.52
N LEU A 702 42.75 33.81 6.75
CA LEU A 702 42.22 35.13 6.41
C LEU A 702 42.86 36.25 7.23
N THR A 703 43.05 36.06 8.54
CA THR A 703 43.77 37.00 9.41
C THR A 703 45.20 37.25 8.91
N VAL A 704 45.88 36.21 8.42
CA VAL A 704 47.19 36.33 7.78
C VAL A 704 47.11 37.14 6.48
N ALA A 705 46.13 36.86 5.62
CA ALA A 705 45.92 37.58 4.36
C ALA A 705 45.58 39.08 4.56
N GLN A 706 45.05 39.44 5.73
CA GLN A 706 44.81 40.83 6.15
C GLN A 706 46.07 41.53 6.71
N ASP A 707 47.25 40.92 6.59
CA ASP A 707 48.53 41.41 7.13
C ASP A 707 48.52 41.57 8.66
N ARG A 708 47.86 40.62 9.36
CA ARG A 708 47.83 40.54 10.83
C ARG A 708 48.43 39.24 11.38
N PRO A 709 49.69 38.91 11.02
CA PRO A 709 50.30 37.62 11.37
C PRO A 709 50.48 37.39 12.88
N LEU A 710 50.61 38.45 13.70
CA LEU A 710 50.71 38.29 15.16
C LEU A 710 49.38 37.85 15.78
N GLN A 711 48.27 38.45 15.32
CA GLN A 711 46.93 38.06 15.74
C GLN A 711 46.64 36.61 15.32
N ALA A 712 47.02 36.24 14.10
CA ALA A 712 46.90 34.86 13.63
C ALA A 712 47.68 33.86 14.51
N LEU A 713 48.88 34.21 15.00
CA LEU A 713 49.64 33.36 15.93
C LEU A 713 48.97 33.23 17.31
N GLU A 714 48.34 34.29 17.81
CA GLU A 714 47.56 34.23 19.05
C GLU A 714 46.34 33.30 18.90
N GLU A 715 45.63 33.41 17.78
CA GLU A 715 44.50 32.54 17.42
C GLU A 715 44.93 31.07 17.28
N ILE A 716 46.08 30.81 16.64
CA ILE A 716 46.66 29.46 16.56
C ILE A 716 46.98 28.90 17.94
N ASN A 717 47.64 29.67 18.81
CA ASN A 717 47.96 29.22 20.16
C ASN A 717 46.70 28.89 20.98
N ALA A 718 45.67 29.74 20.87
CA ALA A 718 44.38 29.49 21.52
C ALA A 718 43.74 28.20 21.00
N LEU A 719 43.82 27.92 19.70
CA LEU A 719 43.25 26.71 19.09
C LEU A 719 44.07 25.44 19.40
N GLN A 720 45.41 25.52 19.38
CA GLN A 720 46.30 24.42 19.75
C GLN A 720 46.14 24.01 21.21
N SER A 721 45.83 24.94 22.12
CA SER A 721 45.53 24.59 23.52
C SER A 721 44.31 23.68 23.67
N ARG A 722 43.38 23.74 22.71
CA ARG A 722 42.20 22.88 22.63
C ARG A 722 42.45 21.61 21.80
N VAL A 723 43.35 21.69 20.81
CA VAL A 723 43.69 20.58 19.89
C VAL A 723 45.21 20.42 19.78
N PRO A 724 45.88 19.80 20.78
CA PRO A 724 47.35 19.83 20.90
C PRO A 724 48.12 19.12 19.77
N SER A 725 47.45 18.27 19.00
CA SER A 725 48.08 17.34 18.05
C SER A 725 47.72 17.60 16.57
N SER A 726 47.25 18.80 16.22
CA SER A 726 46.91 19.12 14.82
C SER A 726 48.15 19.45 13.99
N ILE A 727 48.56 18.52 13.12
CA ILE A 727 49.67 18.70 12.16
C ILE A 727 49.41 19.92 11.25
N GLY A 728 48.17 20.15 10.84
CA GLY A 728 47.80 21.30 10.02
C GLY A 728 48.05 22.63 10.70
N LEU A 729 47.70 22.76 11.99
CA LEU A 729 47.95 23.98 12.77
C LEU A 729 49.43 24.24 12.98
N GLN A 730 50.21 23.20 13.29
CA GLN A 730 51.66 23.34 13.46
C GLN A 730 52.35 23.80 12.17
N ARG A 731 51.90 23.28 11.01
CA ARG A 731 52.40 23.69 9.70
C ARG A 731 52.04 25.15 9.40
N GLN A 732 50.79 25.53 9.65
CA GLN A 732 50.31 26.89 9.44
C GLN A 732 51.05 27.90 10.33
N GLU A 733 51.29 27.56 11.59
CA GLU A 733 52.08 28.36 12.53
C GLU A 733 53.51 28.58 12.04
N LEU A 734 54.16 27.51 11.55
CA LEU A 734 55.52 27.55 11.02
C LEU A 734 55.60 28.49 9.81
N LEU A 735 54.65 28.39 8.87
CA LEU A 735 54.59 29.26 7.69
C LEU A 735 54.44 30.73 8.06
N ILE A 736 53.61 31.06 9.05
CA ILE A 736 53.42 32.45 9.50
C ILE A 736 54.69 32.98 10.17
N LYS A 737 55.35 32.18 11.00
CA LYS A 737 56.64 32.54 11.64
C LYS A 737 57.74 32.74 10.60
N GLU A 738 57.82 31.86 9.60
CA GLU A 738 58.78 31.98 8.50
C GLU A 738 58.54 33.25 7.69
N GLY A 739 57.30 33.56 7.31
CA GLY A 739 56.93 34.80 6.63
C GLY A 739 57.30 36.06 7.43
N LEU A 740 57.07 36.06 8.75
CA LEU A 740 57.47 37.15 9.64
C LEU A 740 59.00 37.34 9.70
N LEU A 741 59.77 36.25 9.68
CA LEU A 741 61.23 36.29 9.66
C LEU A 741 61.76 36.83 8.33
N LEU A 742 61.20 36.36 7.20
CA LEU A 742 61.54 36.84 5.86
C LEU A 742 61.25 38.34 5.71
N HIS A 743 60.09 38.84 6.16
CA HIS A 743 59.76 40.27 6.13
C HIS A 743 60.68 41.14 6.99
N ARG A 744 61.33 40.57 8.02
CA ARG A 744 62.32 41.26 8.85
C ARG A 744 63.75 41.17 8.31
N GLY A 745 63.92 40.70 7.08
CA GLY A 745 65.23 40.59 6.41
C GLY A 745 66.05 39.38 6.87
N PHE A 746 65.43 38.41 7.55
CA PHE A 746 66.09 37.17 7.92
C PHE A 746 66.06 36.20 6.74
N GLN A 747 67.21 35.99 6.09
CA GLN A 747 67.37 35.01 5.00
C GLN A 747 67.77 33.65 5.60
N PRO A 748 66.97 32.59 5.41
CA PRO A 748 67.35 31.25 5.87
C PRO A 748 68.64 30.77 5.18
N VAL A 749 69.45 29.97 5.89
CA VAL A 749 70.79 29.56 5.42
C VAL A 749 70.74 28.73 4.13
N TRP A 750 69.62 28.06 3.84
CA TRP A 750 69.44 27.26 2.63
C TRP A 750 69.14 28.07 1.36
N GLU A 751 68.73 29.34 1.46
CA GLU A 751 68.57 30.23 0.29
C GLU A 751 69.90 30.90 -0.15
N ARG A 752 71.00 30.63 0.56
CA ARG A 752 72.35 31.14 0.22
C ARG A 752 73.15 30.22 -0.72
N TYR A 753 72.59 29.10 -1.16
CA TYR A 753 73.25 28.11 -2.02
C TYR A 753 72.55 27.97 -3.38
#